data_AF-A0AAF0XBP8-F1
#
_entry.id   AF-A0AAF0XBP8-F1
#
_cell.length_a   1.000
_cell.length_b   1.000
_cell.length_c   1.000
_cell.angle_alpha   90.00
_cell.angle_beta   90.00
_cell.angle_gamma   90.00
#
_symmetry.space_group_name_H-M   'P 1'
#
loop_
_entity.id
_entity.type
_entity.pdbx_description
1 polymer ?
#
loop_
_entity_poly.entity_id
_entity_poly.type
_entity_poly.pdbx_seq_one_letter_code
_entity_poly.pdbx_strand_id
1 'polypeptide(L)'
;MAHDRFRDDNIVDLKIVMKVSRATSGRENHLMPSNEIAVIMVGDDDPKCEDRDIVVSSKSDGLKRITTLHPLMMALQYPLLFPRGEDGFHKELKYIVTPDSRKKKCEKVTMREYYSHTLMVRLEQGQTLRLGGRLYHQFIVDAFSAVEQSRLCTDAPDASNVGQGFILPSSFVGFARYMQQNIQDSLAVCRKIGYPDLFLTMTCNPYWDEIMQMMSLLPSCRSEDCPDIISRVFKLKLDQLYDDIKNKNRFGKCLSVMYVVEYQKRGLPHAHMLIWLESNAKINLNKNIDSFVSAEIPDGEHDHNGYAAVKQYMMHGPCGADNENSPCMKEGKCTRGLPKAYCSNTMFDEFGFPIYKHRKTMHTVHVRKADLDNRWVVPYNRDSIVQYQCHINLEICNHGRCIKYLFKYCLKGLDRATVMVQGKNNVCDQSDKARNEIKMYLDGRYVCGAEAAHRIFGFDIHHRSISVERLSFHFPNEKYVTFKNNDNLENACKRASYKDSKLEAFFKLCRENAFARQYSYQEIPEHFVWDSGQSVWRLRKKGQKVGRLNSSLYTAGELWYLRMLLCGVAGPRSFEELKTFEGRTYGTFQEACGAMGLLTNDNEWHEAILENVDSAMPHQLRALFVHIIVNCQIEFLLNSIGRSLRNYPTICMPAEKYLDRSENKLVLEETSYPVDEMIRQNEEYVRQLNSEQKKVYDNVIDSVKKDAGGFFFVYGSGGCGKTFLWKTIITKLRSERKIVLPVASSGIAATLLPGGRTAHSRFKIPLKLDEESSCSIPHNFDIAELIKKTSLIIWDEAPM
;
A
#
# COMPACT_ATOMS: atom_id res chain seq x y z
N MET A 1 35.55 19.53 25.72
CA MET A 1 34.11 19.77 25.37
C MET A 1 33.83 19.19 23.98
N ALA A 2 32.57 19.05 23.54
CA ALA A 2 32.26 18.60 22.17
C ALA A 2 32.93 19.49 21.09
N HIS A 3 33.12 20.77 21.40
CA HIS A 3 33.93 21.73 20.64
C HIS A 3 35.42 21.31 20.49
N ASP A 4 36.01 20.67 21.51
CA ASP A 4 37.42 20.27 21.49
C ASP A 4 37.61 18.93 20.76
N ARG A 5 36.61 18.05 20.79
CA ARG A 5 36.52 16.87 19.90
C ARG A 5 36.26 17.23 18.44
N PHE A 6 35.78 18.45 18.16
CA PHE A 6 35.63 18.98 16.80
C PHE A 6 36.98 19.35 16.16
N ARG A 7 38.03 19.50 16.96
CA ARG A 7 39.38 19.88 16.50
C ARG A 7 40.26 18.67 16.20
N ASP A 8 40.03 17.56 16.91
CA ASP A 8 40.80 16.32 16.79
C ASP A 8 39.86 15.15 16.47
N ASP A 9 39.45 15.03 15.20
CA ASP A 9 39.16 13.74 14.53
C ASP A 9 38.73 13.94 13.07
N ASN A 10 38.95 12.91 12.24
CA ASN A 10 38.59 12.83 10.83
C ASN A 10 37.08 13.04 10.58
N ILE A 11 36.63 14.29 10.47
CA ILE A 11 35.27 14.61 10.05
C ILE A 11 35.15 14.29 8.55
N VAL A 12 34.44 13.21 8.24
CA VAL A 12 33.97 12.96 6.87
C VAL A 12 32.80 13.90 6.65
N ASP A 13 33.01 14.94 5.86
CA ASP A 13 31.93 15.82 5.44
C ASP A 13 30.86 14.97 4.71
N LEU A 14 29.66 14.80 5.24
CA LEU A 14 28.60 14.01 4.59
C LEU A 14 27.57 14.95 3.92
N LYS A 15 27.32 14.72 2.63
CA LYS A 15 26.25 15.27 1.82
C LYS A 15 25.11 14.26 1.71
N ILE A 16 23.96 14.61 2.28
CA ILE A 16 22.72 13.86 2.08
C ILE A 16 22.10 14.29 0.76
N VAL A 17 21.86 13.35 -0.15
CA VAL A 17 21.20 13.56 -1.44
C VAL A 17 19.88 12.79 -1.43
N MET A 18 18.76 13.52 -1.35
CA MET A 18 17.43 12.95 -1.57
C MET A 18 17.27 12.61 -3.05
N LYS A 19 17.08 11.34 -3.39
CA LYS A 19 16.81 10.92 -4.77
C LYS A 19 15.30 10.71 -4.94
N VAL A 20 14.75 11.24 -6.03
CA VAL A 20 13.36 10.97 -6.45
C VAL A 20 13.26 9.48 -6.79
N SER A 21 12.69 8.69 -5.88
CA SER A 21 12.34 7.30 -6.18
C SER A 21 11.02 7.27 -6.94
N ARG A 22 10.89 6.39 -7.92
CA ARG A 22 9.59 6.11 -8.55
C ARG A 22 8.84 5.16 -7.62
N ALA A 23 7.61 5.52 -7.25
CA ALA A 23 6.72 4.54 -6.61
C ALA A 23 6.57 3.34 -7.55
N THR A 24 6.35 2.13 -7.01
CA THR A 24 6.09 0.90 -7.78
C THR A 24 4.93 1.03 -8.78
N SER A 25 4.09 2.06 -8.62
CA SER A 25 3.02 2.45 -9.56
C SER A 25 3.48 3.23 -10.81
N GLY A 26 4.79 3.47 -10.96
CA GLY A 26 5.35 4.25 -12.08
C GLY A 26 5.24 5.77 -11.95
N ARG A 27 4.68 6.29 -10.85
CA ARG A 27 4.68 7.73 -10.56
C ARG A 27 6.01 8.16 -9.94
N GLU A 28 6.59 9.23 -10.46
CA GLU A 28 7.75 9.89 -9.85
C GLU A 28 7.33 10.49 -8.51
N ASN A 29 8.02 10.12 -7.41
CA ASN A 29 7.85 10.79 -6.13
C ASN A 29 8.53 12.17 -6.19
N HIS A 30 7.88 13.15 -6.83
CA HIS A 30 8.32 14.53 -6.74
C HIS A 30 8.13 14.99 -5.28
N LEU A 31 9.16 14.87 -4.46
CA LEU A 31 9.27 15.64 -3.22
C LEU A 31 9.56 17.07 -3.67
N MET A 32 8.50 17.88 -3.78
CA MET A 32 8.68 19.32 -3.92
C MET A 32 9.36 19.81 -2.64
N PRO A 33 10.27 20.80 -2.70
CA PRO A 33 10.79 21.44 -1.51
C PRO A 33 9.62 21.91 -0.64
N SER A 34 9.52 21.37 0.57
CA SER A 34 8.56 21.81 1.58
C SER A 34 9.34 22.30 2.80
N ASN A 35 8.79 23.29 3.49
CA ASN A 35 9.33 23.85 4.72
C ASN A 35 8.97 23.02 5.97
N GLU A 36 8.67 21.73 5.77
CA GLU A 36 8.25 20.78 6.81
C GLU A 36 9.41 19.94 7.35
N ILE A 37 9.28 19.54 8.61
CA ILE A 37 10.16 18.55 9.25
C ILE A 37 9.51 17.19 9.11
N ALA A 38 10.27 16.23 8.58
CA ALA A 38 9.88 14.84 8.50
C ALA A 38 11.03 13.93 8.91
N VAL A 39 10.70 12.84 9.59
CA VAL A 39 11.65 11.77 9.91
C VAL A 39 11.61 10.73 8.81
N ILE A 40 12.78 10.20 8.47
CA ILE A 40 12.98 9.04 7.61
C ILE A 40 13.13 7.84 8.53
N MET A 41 12.11 6.98 8.58
CA MET A 41 12.22 5.68 9.26
C MET A 41 12.83 4.66 8.29
N VAL A 42 14.07 4.26 8.53
CA VAL A 42 14.79 3.23 7.77
C VAL A 42 14.12 1.87 8.02
N GLY A 43 13.91 1.09 6.95
CA GLY A 43 13.55 -0.31 7.09
C GLY A 43 14.80 -1.13 7.41
N ASP A 44 14.86 -1.73 8.58
CA ASP A 44 15.98 -2.58 9.00
C ASP A 44 15.92 -3.92 8.26
N ASP A 45 16.83 -4.12 7.29
CA ASP A 45 17.27 -5.46 6.85
C ASP A 45 18.53 -5.91 7.63
N ASP A 46 18.99 -5.14 8.63
CA ASP A 46 20.09 -5.50 9.52
C ASP A 46 19.64 -5.46 10.99
N PRO A 47 19.58 -6.61 11.71
CA PRO A 47 19.22 -6.66 13.13
C PRO A 47 20.25 -6.00 14.06
N LYS A 48 21.34 -5.44 13.51
CA LYS A 48 22.35 -4.66 14.24
C LYS A 48 22.27 -3.16 13.96
N CYS A 49 21.11 -2.61 13.58
CA CYS A 49 20.96 -1.16 13.58
C CYS A 49 21.04 -0.65 15.03
N GLU A 50 22.24 -0.23 15.40
CA GLU A 50 22.55 0.44 16.65
C GLU A 50 21.51 1.52 16.95
N ASP A 51 20.93 1.45 18.15
CA ASP A 51 19.83 2.28 18.63
C ASP A 51 20.09 3.78 18.44
N ARG A 52 19.03 4.61 18.39
CA ARG A 52 19.18 6.06 18.55
C ARG A 52 19.75 6.31 19.94
N ASP A 53 21.01 6.70 20.04
CA ASP A 53 21.66 6.86 21.33
C ASP A 53 22.28 8.23 21.50
N ILE A 54 22.14 8.74 22.73
CA ILE A 54 22.90 9.89 23.21
C ILE A 54 24.07 9.33 24.01
N VAL A 55 25.30 9.61 23.56
CA VAL A 55 26.50 9.24 24.31
C VAL A 55 26.90 10.41 25.20
N VAL A 56 26.80 10.22 26.51
CA VAL A 56 27.17 11.24 27.51
C VAL A 56 28.51 10.85 28.13
N SER A 57 29.47 11.78 28.11
CA SER A 57 30.76 11.58 28.77
C SER A 57 30.76 12.27 30.12
N SER A 58 30.96 11.52 31.21
CA SER A 58 31.38 12.12 32.48
C SER A 58 32.85 12.54 32.37
N LYS A 59 33.26 13.58 33.12
CA LYS A 59 34.69 13.92 33.29
C LYS A 59 35.47 12.84 34.07
N SER A 60 34.79 11.96 34.81
CA SER A 60 35.40 10.93 35.66
C SER A 60 35.18 9.49 35.18
N ASP A 61 34.04 9.19 34.53
CA ASP A 61 33.56 7.80 34.35
C ASP A 61 33.48 7.33 32.88
N GLY A 62 34.13 8.04 31.94
CA GLY A 62 34.10 7.68 30.52
C GLY A 62 32.72 7.88 29.84
N LEU A 63 32.53 7.21 28.69
CA LEU A 63 31.34 7.32 27.84
C LEU A 63 30.22 6.39 28.32
N LYS A 64 29.02 6.95 28.56
CA LYS A 64 27.79 6.21 28.89
C LYS A 64 26.79 6.39 27.74
N ARG A 65 26.23 5.27 27.25
CA ARG A 65 25.23 5.23 26.18
C ARG A 65 23.83 5.31 26.78
N ILE A 66 23.00 6.23 26.31
CA ILE A 66 21.62 6.43 26.77
C ILE A 66 20.68 5.93 25.68
N THR A 67 19.90 4.90 26.01
CA THR A 67 18.92 4.28 25.11
C THR A 67 17.67 5.16 24.94
N THR A 68 16.89 4.89 23.89
CA THR A 68 15.62 5.58 23.59
C THR A 68 14.54 5.46 24.67
N LEU A 69 14.70 4.50 25.59
CA LEU A 69 13.78 4.26 26.72
C LEU A 69 14.21 4.95 28.01
N HIS A 70 15.36 5.64 28.01
CA HIS A 70 15.85 6.34 29.18
C HIS A 70 15.06 7.64 29.41
N PRO A 71 14.63 7.95 30.66
CA PRO A 71 13.81 9.13 30.94
C PRO A 71 14.44 10.44 30.44
N LEU A 72 15.76 10.61 30.59
CA LEU A 72 16.45 11.82 30.12
C LEU A 72 16.69 11.93 28.60
N MET A 73 16.30 10.93 27.79
CA MET A 73 16.62 10.93 26.35
C MET A 73 16.07 12.18 25.64
N MET A 74 14.78 12.49 25.81
CA MET A 74 14.17 13.64 25.14
C MET A 74 14.72 14.98 25.65
N ALA A 75 15.01 15.08 26.95
CA ALA A 75 15.57 16.30 27.53
C ALA A 75 17.00 16.57 27.06
N LEU A 76 17.81 15.52 26.90
CA LEU A 76 19.17 15.62 26.36
C LEU A 76 19.19 15.88 24.85
N GLN A 77 18.21 15.35 24.11
CA GLN A 77 18.08 15.61 22.68
C GLN A 77 17.54 17.01 22.38
N TYR A 78 16.65 17.52 23.24
CA TYR A 78 15.99 18.82 23.09
C TYR A 78 16.18 19.73 24.31
N PRO A 79 17.43 20.12 24.69
CA PRO A 79 17.66 20.92 25.90
C PRO A 79 16.93 22.27 25.92
N LEU A 80 16.67 22.86 24.75
CA LEU A 80 15.90 24.10 24.62
C LEU A 80 14.41 23.92 24.92
N LEU A 81 13.86 22.73 24.69
CA LEU A 81 12.48 22.39 25.02
C LEU A 81 12.33 21.96 26.49
N PHE A 82 13.42 21.47 27.10
CA PHE A 82 13.48 20.95 28.47
C PHE A 82 14.62 21.62 29.27
N PRO A 83 14.54 22.94 29.53
CA PRO A 83 15.64 23.70 30.13
C PRO A 83 15.95 23.29 31.58
N ARG A 84 15.04 22.56 32.24
CA ARG A 84 15.25 22.03 33.60
C ARG A 84 15.65 20.56 33.59
N GLY A 85 15.81 19.95 32.42
CA GLY A 85 16.17 18.54 32.29
C GLY A 85 15.07 17.61 32.79
N GLU A 86 13.79 17.96 32.56
CA GLU A 86 12.65 17.20 33.07
C GLU A 86 12.66 15.73 32.58
N ASP A 87 12.26 14.82 33.45
CA ASP A 87 12.19 13.40 33.11
C ASP A 87 11.11 13.12 32.05
N GLY A 88 11.53 12.44 30.99
CA GLY A 88 10.69 11.88 29.94
C GLY A 88 9.98 10.59 30.34
N PHE A 89 9.54 9.82 29.33
CA PHE A 89 8.91 8.53 29.56
C PHE A 89 9.89 7.49 30.15
N HIS A 90 9.42 6.67 31.10
CA HIS A 90 10.08 5.42 31.50
C HIS A 90 9.05 4.33 31.84
N LYS A 91 9.46 3.06 31.79
CA LYS A 91 8.57 1.88 31.91
C LYS A 91 7.91 1.70 33.29
N GLU A 92 8.35 2.43 34.30
CA GLU A 92 7.82 2.34 35.67
C GLU A 92 6.77 3.42 35.99
N LEU A 93 6.41 4.27 35.02
CA LEU A 93 5.34 5.25 35.19
C LEU A 93 3.99 4.57 35.43
N LYS A 94 3.33 4.92 36.54
CA LYS A 94 2.03 4.38 36.96
C LYS A 94 0.92 5.41 36.81
N TYR A 95 -0.30 4.92 36.65
CA TYR A 95 -1.49 5.77 36.72
C TYR A 95 -1.68 6.35 38.12
N ILE A 96 -2.08 7.61 38.20
CA ILE A 96 -2.60 8.20 39.45
C ILE A 96 -4.02 7.66 39.65
N VAL A 97 -4.25 6.97 40.77
CA VAL A 97 -5.55 6.42 41.12
C VAL A 97 -6.38 7.52 41.80
N THR A 98 -7.47 7.93 41.17
CA THR A 98 -8.48 8.83 41.75
C THR A 98 -9.71 8.02 42.18
N PRO A 99 -10.56 8.53 43.09
CA PRO A 99 -11.78 7.84 43.53
C PRO A 99 -12.72 7.41 42.38
N ASP A 100 -12.74 8.18 41.28
CA ASP A 100 -13.54 7.91 40.08
C ASP A 100 -12.84 6.99 39.05
N SER A 101 -11.64 6.49 39.35
CA SER A 101 -10.86 5.68 38.42
C SER A 101 -11.46 4.27 38.26
N ARG A 102 -11.92 3.94 37.05
CA ARG A 102 -12.28 2.55 36.70
C ARG A 102 -11.05 1.65 36.80
N LYS A 103 -11.19 0.44 37.36
CA LYS A 103 -10.13 -0.59 37.38
C LYS A 103 -9.62 -0.82 35.95
N LYS A 104 -8.42 -0.33 35.63
CA LYS A 104 -7.73 -0.60 34.37
C LYS A 104 -7.04 -1.96 34.43
N LYS A 105 -6.99 -2.64 33.28
CA LYS A 105 -6.29 -3.93 33.12
C LYS A 105 -4.75 -3.80 33.19
N CYS A 106 -4.23 -2.59 33.02
CA CYS A 106 -2.80 -2.26 33.10
C CYS A 106 -2.59 -1.12 34.09
N GLU A 107 -1.66 -1.30 35.04
CA GLU A 107 -1.32 -0.32 36.08
C GLU A 107 -0.29 0.73 35.61
N LYS A 108 0.42 0.43 34.51
CA LYS A 108 1.50 1.24 33.96
C LYS A 108 1.04 2.05 32.74
N VAL A 109 1.57 3.25 32.60
CA VAL A 109 1.32 4.16 31.47
C VAL A 109 2.15 3.69 30.27
N THR A 110 1.53 3.63 29.09
CA THR A 110 2.26 3.32 27.85
C THR A 110 2.95 4.58 27.30
N MET A 111 4.04 4.41 26.52
CA MET A 111 4.76 5.54 25.93
C MET A 111 3.85 6.42 25.06
N ARG A 112 2.91 5.80 24.32
CA ARG A 112 1.91 6.54 23.54
C ARG A 112 1.00 7.39 24.43
N GLU A 113 0.51 6.84 25.54
CA GLU A 113 -0.34 7.57 26.49
C GLU A 113 0.43 8.72 27.15
N TYR A 114 1.71 8.52 27.48
CA TYR A 114 2.57 9.58 27.99
C TYR A 114 2.70 10.73 26.98
N TYR A 115 3.11 10.47 25.74
CA TYR A 115 3.24 11.56 24.76
C TYR A 115 1.89 12.16 24.38
N SER A 116 0.81 11.38 24.30
CA SER A 116 -0.54 11.90 24.12
C SER A 116 -0.94 12.83 25.26
N HIS A 117 -0.50 12.56 26.49
CA HIS A 117 -0.73 13.41 27.66
C HIS A 117 0.15 14.69 27.62
N THR A 118 1.40 14.57 27.20
CA THR A 118 2.36 15.69 27.06
C THR A 118 1.96 16.68 25.97
N LEU A 119 1.39 16.20 24.86
CA LEU A 119 0.90 17.05 23.76
C LEU A 119 -0.45 17.73 24.05
N MET A 120 -1.02 17.62 25.26
CA MET A 120 -2.24 18.37 25.60
C MET A 120 -1.90 19.76 26.14
N VAL A 121 -2.72 20.75 25.80
CA VAL A 121 -2.62 22.12 26.35
C VAL A 121 -3.29 22.14 27.72
N ARG A 122 -2.60 22.65 28.74
CA ARG A 122 -3.14 22.92 30.07
C ARG A 122 -2.72 24.32 30.49
N LEU A 123 -3.66 25.10 31.03
CA LEU A 123 -3.41 26.50 31.42
C LEU A 123 -2.36 26.63 32.53
N GLU A 124 -2.25 25.61 33.39
CA GLU A 124 -1.33 25.58 34.53
C GLU A 124 0.08 25.05 34.17
N GLN A 125 0.31 24.64 32.92
CA GLN A 125 1.60 24.11 32.47
C GLN A 125 2.32 25.08 31.53
N GLY A 126 3.65 25.08 31.59
CA GLY A 126 4.48 25.89 30.69
C GLY A 126 4.27 25.52 29.22
N GLN A 127 4.26 26.53 28.36
CA GLN A 127 4.05 26.37 26.91
C GLN A 127 5.35 26.10 26.13
N THR A 128 6.47 25.85 26.82
CA THR A 128 7.83 25.76 26.28
C THR A 128 7.93 24.86 25.04
N LEU A 129 7.25 23.71 25.04
CA LEU A 129 7.22 22.81 23.89
C LEU A 129 6.73 23.51 22.62
N ARG A 130 5.60 24.23 22.68
CA ARG A 130 4.95 24.86 21.51
C ARG A 130 5.66 26.12 21.03
N LEU A 131 6.32 26.82 21.96
CA LEU A 131 7.19 27.96 21.62
C LEU A 131 8.43 27.53 20.82
N GLY A 132 8.73 26.24 20.76
CA GLY A 132 9.82 25.68 19.96
C GLY A 132 9.61 25.76 18.45
N GLY A 133 8.41 26.08 17.96
CA GLY A 133 8.09 26.17 16.53
C GLY A 133 8.51 24.91 15.77
N ARG A 134 9.42 25.03 14.82
CA ARG A 134 9.99 23.88 14.10
C ARG A 134 10.63 22.83 15.03
N LEU A 135 11.28 23.22 16.12
CA LEU A 135 11.87 22.27 17.06
C LEU A 135 10.81 21.39 17.73
N TYR A 136 9.61 21.92 17.95
CA TYR A 136 8.45 21.18 18.45
C TYR A 136 7.96 20.12 17.46
N HIS A 137 7.94 20.46 16.16
CA HIS A 137 7.59 19.48 15.11
C HIS A 137 8.57 18.32 15.14
N GLN A 138 9.87 18.59 15.26
CA GLN A 138 10.89 17.54 15.35
C GLN A 138 10.67 16.67 16.59
N PHE A 139 10.41 17.28 17.75
CA PHE A 139 10.09 16.57 18.98
C PHE A 139 8.88 15.64 18.83
N ILE A 140 7.78 16.09 18.21
CA ILE A 140 6.58 15.25 18.01
C ILE A 140 6.89 14.05 17.11
N VAL A 141 7.62 14.27 16.00
CA VAL A 141 7.93 13.17 15.08
C VAL A 141 8.91 12.17 15.71
N ASP A 142 9.85 12.64 16.52
CA ASP A 142 10.74 11.76 17.30
C ASP A 142 10.02 11.03 18.42
N ALA A 143 9.09 11.68 19.11
CA ALA A 143 8.21 11.05 20.08
C ALA A 143 7.38 9.93 19.42
N PHE A 144 6.82 10.18 18.24
CA PHE A 144 6.13 9.15 17.47
C PHE A 144 7.07 8.00 17.07
N SER A 145 8.28 8.32 16.60
CA SER A 145 9.29 7.32 16.25
C SER A 145 9.66 6.45 17.45
N ALA A 146 9.84 7.05 18.63
CA ALA A 146 10.12 6.33 19.88
C ALA A 146 8.93 5.46 20.30
N VAL A 147 7.69 5.94 20.14
CA VAL A 147 6.48 5.14 20.39
C VAL A 147 6.44 3.91 19.49
N GLU A 148 6.74 4.06 18.20
CA GLU A 148 6.73 2.95 17.25
C GLU A 148 7.90 1.99 17.52
N GLN A 149 9.11 2.49 17.80
CA GLN A 149 10.25 1.67 18.20
C GLN A 149 9.95 0.90 19.48
N SER A 150 9.32 1.52 20.50
CA SER A 150 8.89 0.82 21.71
C SER A 150 7.87 -0.29 21.45
N ARG A 151 7.10 -0.22 20.36
CA ARG A 151 6.17 -1.28 19.93
C ARG A 151 6.86 -2.37 19.12
N LEU A 152 8.01 -2.06 18.51
CA LEU A 152 8.86 -2.98 17.74
C LEU A 152 9.83 -3.76 18.65
N CYS A 153 10.43 -3.09 19.63
CA CYS A 153 11.39 -3.64 20.58
C CYS A 153 10.77 -4.50 21.70
N THR A 154 9.50 -4.89 21.60
CA THR A 154 8.97 -5.97 22.45
C THR A 154 9.47 -7.30 21.88
N ASP A 155 10.68 -7.65 22.28
CA ASP A 155 11.44 -8.88 21.97
C ASP A 155 11.48 -9.21 20.46
N ALA A 156 12.58 -8.86 19.80
CA ALA A 156 13.01 -9.53 18.58
C ALA A 156 13.98 -10.68 18.94
N PRO A 157 13.49 -11.89 19.24
CA PRO A 157 14.34 -13.05 19.45
C PRO A 157 14.77 -13.67 18.13
N ASP A 158 15.98 -14.22 18.11
CA ASP A 158 16.47 -15.16 17.11
C ASP A 158 15.40 -16.18 16.77
N ALA A 159 15.08 -16.31 15.47
CA ALA A 159 14.06 -17.23 15.00
C ALA A 159 14.66 -18.64 14.88
N SER A 160 14.25 -19.53 15.78
CA SER A 160 14.35 -20.97 15.56
C SER A 160 13.50 -21.35 14.33
N ASN A 161 14.03 -22.25 13.49
CA ASN A 161 13.59 -22.59 12.13
C ASN A 161 12.23 -23.32 12.01
N VAL A 162 11.19 -22.94 12.78
CA VAL A 162 9.85 -23.56 12.68
C VAL A 162 8.79 -22.50 12.34
N GLY A 163 8.17 -22.63 11.16
CA GLY A 163 7.06 -21.79 10.70
C GLY A 163 7.47 -20.50 9.96
N GLN A 164 6.48 -19.79 9.39
CA GLN A 164 6.72 -18.52 8.69
C GLN A 164 6.71 -17.36 9.71
N GLY A 165 7.88 -16.92 10.14
CA GLY A 165 8.02 -15.76 11.03
C GLY A 165 7.48 -14.48 10.41
N PHE A 166 6.70 -13.71 11.17
CA PHE A 166 6.35 -12.34 10.81
C PHE A 166 6.69 -11.40 11.96
N ILE A 167 7.59 -10.45 11.69
CA ILE A 167 8.08 -9.47 12.68
C ILE A 167 6.96 -8.50 13.09
N LEU A 168 5.99 -8.24 12.20
CA LEU A 168 4.89 -7.30 12.44
C LEU A 168 3.52 -7.82 12.01
N PRO A 169 2.49 -7.72 12.88
CA PRO A 169 1.14 -8.13 12.53
C PRO A 169 0.49 -7.19 11.51
N SER A 170 -0.52 -7.68 10.79
CA SER A 170 -1.30 -6.88 9.83
C SER A 170 -2.13 -5.76 10.47
N SER A 171 -2.16 -5.67 11.80
CA SER A 171 -2.74 -4.57 12.57
C SER A 171 -1.82 -3.35 12.70
N PHE A 172 -0.55 -3.46 12.30
CA PHE A 172 0.40 -2.36 12.38
C PHE A 172 0.09 -1.29 11.32
N VAL A 173 -0.35 -0.13 11.78
CA VAL A 173 -0.93 0.92 10.92
C VAL A 173 0.14 1.53 9.99
N GLY A 174 -0.20 1.71 8.71
CA GLY A 174 0.69 2.33 7.71
C GLY A 174 1.64 1.40 6.95
N PHE A 175 1.77 0.12 7.34
CA PHE A 175 2.57 -0.86 6.60
C PHE A 175 1.82 -1.48 5.42
N ALA A 176 2.57 -2.04 4.45
CA ALA A 176 2.03 -2.66 3.24
C ALA A 176 0.96 -3.74 3.52
N ARG A 177 1.18 -4.62 4.51
CA ARG A 177 0.20 -5.65 4.89
C ARG A 177 -1.09 -5.06 5.47
N TYR A 178 -0.98 -4.02 6.30
CA TYR A 178 -2.14 -3.31 6.85
C TYR A 178 -2.95 -2.63 5.76
N MET A 179 -2.27 -1.93 4.83
CA MET A 179 -2.91 -1.29 3.68
C MET A 179 -3.61 -2.33 2.81
N GLN A 180 -2.94 -3.43 2.46
CA GLN A 180 -3.52 -4.52 1.68
C GLN A 180 -4.78 -5.10 2.32
N GLN A 181 -4.78 -5.32 3.63
CA GLN A 181 -5.95 -5.82 4.35
C GLN A 181 -7.10 -4.80 4.36
N ASN A 182 -6.81 -3.51 4.49
CA ASN A 182 -7.83 -2.46 4.37
C ASN A 182 -8.43 -2.39 2.96
N ILE A 183 -7.63 -2.64 1.91
CA ILE A 183 -8.15 -2.75 0.53
C ILE A 183 -9.15 -3.90 0.46
N GLN A 184 -8.73 -5.09 0.87
CA GLN A 184 -9.56 -6.29 0.80
C GLN A 184 -10.83 -6.16 1.65
N ASP A 185 -10.75 -5.56 2.84
CA ASP A 185 -11.91 -5.28 3.68
C ASP A 185 -12.89 -4.31 3.00
N SER A 186 -12.39 -3.22 2.42
CA SER A 186 -13.24 -2.22 1.77
C SER A 186 -13.96 -2.80 0.55
N LEU A 187 -13.29 -3.67 -0.20
CA LEU A 187 -13.88 -4.40 -1.32
C LEU A 187 -14.94 -5.40 -0.89
N ALA A 188 -14.75 -6.12 0.22
CA ALA A 188 -15.77 -7.02 0.74
C ALA A 188 -17.07 -6.27 1.10
N VAL A 189 -16.96 -5.04 1.60
CA VAL A 189 -18.14 -4.20 1.82
C VAL A 189 -18.77 -3.79 0.48
N CYS A 190 -17.98 -3.36 -0.51
CA CYS A 190 -18.50 -3.02 -1.85
C CYS A 190 -19.26 -4.17 -2.50
N ARG A 191 -18.79 -5.41 -2.35
CA ARG A 191 -19.50 -6.61 -2.83
C ARG A 191 -20.89 -6.76 -2.19
N LYS A 192 -21.04 -6.36 -0.93
CA LYS A 192 -22.31 -6.49 -0.20
C LYS A 192 -23.30 -5.36 -0.51
N ILE A 193 -22.83 -4.12 -0.57
CA ILE A 193 -23.71 -2.94 -0.65
C ILE A 193 -23.63 -2.19 -1.99
N GLY A 194 -22.83 -2.68 -2.93
CA GLY A 194 -22.61 -2.07 -4.23
C GLY A 194 -21.53 -0.98 -4.25
N TYR A 195 -21.55 -0.17 -5.31
CA TYR A 195 -20.58 0.90 -5.56
C TYR A 195 -20.93 2.20 -4.81
N PRO A 196 -19.93 3.00 -4.40
CA PRO A 196 -20.18 4.29 -3.75
C PRO A 196 -20.84 5.26 -4.73
N ASP A 197 -21.69 6.15 -4.21
CA ASP A 197 -22.46 7.12 -5.00
C ASP A 197 -21.77 8.49 -5.04
N LEU A 198 -21.13 8.89 -3.94
CA LEU A 198 -20.44 10.17 -3.80
C LEU A 198 -18.99 9.96 -3.34
N PHE A 199 -18.10 10.79 -3.88
CA PHE A 199 -16.72 10.94 -3.45
C PHE A 199 -16.51 12.34 -2.90
N LEU A 200 -16.16 12.43 -1.63
CA LEU A 200 -15.92 13.69 -0.94
C LEU A 200 -14.45 13.78 -0.55
N THR A 201 -13.85 14.94 -0.69
CA THR A 201 -12.55 15.23 -0.08
C THR A 201 -12.64 16.46 0.79
N MET A 202 -11.94 16.46 1.92
CA MET A 202 -11.93 17.56 2.89
C MET A 202 -10.50 17.91 3.26
N THR A 203 -10.11 19.18 3.13
CA THR A 203 -8.80 19.65 3.57
C THR A 203 -8.95 20.49 4.83
N CYS A 204 -8.09 20.28 5.83
CA CYS A 204 -8.08 21.10 7.04
C CYS A 204 -7.92 22.59 6.71
N ASN A 205 -8.74 23.43 7.35
CA ASN A 205 -8.53 24.88 7.35
C ASN A 205 -7.79 25.28 8.64
N PRO A 206 -6.55 25.79 8.55
CA PRO A 206 -5.80 26.21 9.74
C PRO A 206 -6.38 27.46 10.41
N TYR A 207 -7.38 28.11 9.81
CA TYR A 207 -8.06 29.32 10.29
C TYR A 207 -9.46 29.06 10.84
N TRP A 208 -9.82 27.80 11.15
CA TRP A 208 -11.07 27.56 11.87
C TRP A 208 -11.10 28.31 13.20
N ASP A 209 -12.30 28.76 13.58
CA ASP A 209 -12.52 29.51 14.82
C ASP A 209 -11.98 28.76 16.04
N GLU A 210 -12.12 27.43 16.10
CA GLU A 210 -11.59 26.64 17.22
C GLU A 210 -10.06 26.68 17.30
N ILE A 211 -9.37 26.75 16.15
CA ILE A 211 -7.91 26.90 16.11
C ILE A 211 -7.54 28.34 16.48
N MET A 212 -8.22 29.34 15.90
CA MET A 212 -7.93 30.75 16.16
C MET A 212 -8.19 31.14 17.63
N GLN A 213 -9.25 30.60 18.23
CA GLN A 213 -9.54 30.72 19.66
C GLN A 213 -8.46 30.03 20.51
N MET A 214 -7.93 28.88 20.08
CA MET A 214 -6.79 28.28 20.76
C MET A 214 -5.52 29.13 20.63
N MET A 215 -5.30 29.76 19.46
CA MET A 215 -4.15 30.65 19.24
C MET A 215 -4.22 31.92 20.09
N SER A 216 -5.42 32.42 20.44
CA SER A 216 -5.53 33.56 21.36
C SER A 216 -5.07 33.24 22.79
N LEU A 217 -5.12 31.97 23.19
CA LEU A 217 -4.56 31.46 24.46
C LEU A 217 -3.05 31.16 24.37
N LEU A 218 -2.48 31.19 23.16
CA LEU A 218 -1.09 30.92 22.85
C LEU A 218 -0.49 32.09 22.04
N PRO A 219 -0.37 33.30 22.64
CA PRO A 219 -0.13 34.56 21.91
C PRO A 219 1.18 34.61 21.12
N SER A 220 2.11 33.69 21.37
CA SER A 220 3.40 33.58 20.69
C SER A 220 3.47 32.40 19.69
N CYS A 221 2.39 31.66 19.49
CA CYS A 221 2.34 30.51 18.57
C CYS A 221 1.48 30.83 17.35
N ARG A 222 1.88 30.33 16.18
CA ARG A 222 1.02 30.30 14.98
C ARG A 222 0.38 28.92 14.84
N SER A 223 -0.74 28.85 14.11
CA SER A 223 -1.43 27.57 13.85
C SER A 223 -0.53 26.56 13.12
N GLU A 224 0.36 27.07 12.26
CA GLU A 224 1.37 26.32 11.52
C GLU A 224 2.39 25.62 12.46
N ASP A 225 2.65 26.19 13.64
CA ASP A 225 3.57 25.67 14.65
C ASP A 225 2.90 24.67 15.62
N CYS A 226 1.58 24.47 15.49
CA CYS A 226 0.77 23.69 16.43
C CYS A 226 0.12 22.46 15.77
N PRO A 227 0.91 21.48 15.28
CA PRO A 227 0.39 20.32 14.54
C PRO A 227 -0.50 19.41 15.41
N ASP A 228 -0.29 19.41 16.73
CA ASP A 228 -1.15 18.72 17.70
C ASP A 228 -2.58 19.30 17.73
N ILE A 229 -2.70 20.63 17.68
CA ILE A 229 -3.99 21.33 17.65
C ILE A 229 -4.66 21.13 16.30
N ILE A 230 -3.92 21.31 15.19
CA ILE A 230 -4.41 21.06 13.83
C ILE A 230 -5.00 19.66 13.71
N SER A 231 -4.26 18.62 14.13
CA SER A 231 -4.73 17.23 14.07
C SER A 231 -6.01 17.01 14.87
N ARG A 232 -6.09 17.55 16.09
CA ARG A 232 -7.27 17.41 16.95
C ARG A 232 -8.50 18.11 16.39
N VAL A 233 -8.38 19.36 15.97
CA VAL A 233 -9.52 20.11 15.41
C VAL A 233 -9.97 19.49 14.10
N PHE A 234 -9.04 19.07 13.24
CA PHE A 234 -9.39 18.32 12.03
C PHE A 234 -10.18 17.05 12.34
N LYS A 235 -9.75 16.26 13.33
CA LYS A 235 -10.49 15.05 13.74
C LYS A 235 -11.91 15.37 14.20
N LEU A 236 -12.09 16.43 15.00
CA LEU A 236 -13.42 16.87 15.45
C LEU A 236 -14.32 17.28 14.27
N LYS A 237 -13.80 18.07 13.33
CA LYS A 237 -14.54 18.50 12.14
C LYS A 237 -14.86 17.31 11.21
N LEU A 238 -13.93 16.37 11.06
CA LEU A 238 -14.13 15.15 10.27
C LEU A 238 -15.21 14.25 10.90
N ASP A 239 -15.23 14.11 12.22
CA ASP A 239 -16.28 13.36 12.94
C ASP A 239 -17.64 14.03 12.82
N GLN A 240 -17.68 15.36 12.89
CA GLN A 240 -18.91 16.12 12.67
C GLN A 240 -19.42 15.97 11.23
N LEU A 241 -18.52 15.98 10.23
CA LEU A 241 -18.88 15.72 8.83
C LEU A 241 -19.40 14.29 8.63
N TYR A 242 -18.74 13.31 9.23
CA TYR A 242 -19.20 11.93 9.22
C TYR A 242 -20.60 11.80 9.84
N ASP A 243 -20.84 12.39 11.01
CA ASP A 243 -22.14 12.36 11.69
C ASP A 243 -23.25 13.00 10.85
N ASP A 244 -22.98 14.17 10.26
CA ASP A 244 -23.92 14.87 9.41
C ASP A 244 -24.30 14.04 8.17
N ILE A 245 -23.34 13.35 7.55
CA ILE A 245 -23.58 12.48 6.40
C ILE A 245 -24.31 11.20 6.82
N LYS A 246 -23.79 10.50 7.83
CA LYS A 246 -24.20 9.13 8.18
C LYS A 246 -25.46 9.09 9.03
N ASN A 247 -25.60 9.99 9.99
CA ASN A 247 -26.66 9.96 11.01
C ASN A 247 -27.71 11.06 10.78
N LYS A 248 -27.31 12.25 10.33
CA LYS A 248 -28.25 13.35 10.02
C LYS A 248 -28.71 13.38 8.56
N ASN A 249 -28.29 12.39 7.75
CA ASN A 249 -28.75 12.19 6.38
C ASN A 249 -28.56 13.42 5.47
N ARG A 250 -27.41 14.11 5.56
CA ARG A 250 -27.10 15.31 4.76
C ARG A 250 -27.39 15.14 3.26
N PHE A 251 -27.07 13.97 2.71
CA PHE A 251 -27.30 13.66 1.29
C PHE A 251 -28.49 12.69 1.09
N GLY A 252 -29.37 12.59 2.09
CA GLY A 252 -30.36 11.52 2.22
C GLY A 252 -29.83 10.34 3.04
N LYS A 253 -30.67 9.30 3.19
CA LYS A 253 -30.36 8.15 4.04
C LYS A 253 -29.09 7.43 3.55
N CYS A 254 -28.09 7.35 4.42
CA CYS A 254 -26.78 6.80 4.09
C CYS A 254 -26.62 5.34 4.56
N LEU A 255 -26.26 4.45 3.64
CA LEU A 255 -25.97 3.03 3.92
C LEU A 255 -24.59 2.85 4.56
N SER A 256 -23.56 3.53 4.06
CA SER A 256 -22.20 3.35 4.56
C SER A 256 -21.33 4.56 4.22
N VAL A 257 -20.32 4.79 5.05
CA VAL A 257 -19.24 5.76 4.80
C VAL A 257 -17.91 5.08 5.06
N MET A 258 -16.94 5.35 4.18
CA MET A 258 -15.55 4.98 4.38
C MET A 258 -14.68 6.20 4.14
N TYR A 259 -13.62 6.38 4.93
CA TYR A 259 -12.63 7.42 4.62
C TYR A 259 -11.21 7.01 5.00
N VAL A 260 -10.25 7.67 4.38
CA VAL A 260 -8.86 7.71 4.80
C VAL A 260 -8.44 9.15 5.10
N VAL A 261 -7.55 9.33 6.05
CA VAL A 261 -6.84 10.59 6.29
C VAL A 261 -5.44 10.49 5.69
N GLU A 262 -5.14 11.37 4.75
CA GLU A 262 -3.82 11.55 4.17
C GLU A 262 -3.21 12.87 4.64
N TYR A 263 -1.89 12.92 4.74
CA TYR A 263 -1.14 14.13 5.06
C TYR A 263 -0.38 14.52 3.81
N GLN A 264 -0.99 15.38 3.00
CA GLN A 264 -0.36 15.86 1.77
C GLN A 264 0.93 16.62 2.12
N LYS A 265 1.86 16.74 1.16
CA LYS A 265 3.22 17.32 1.30
C LYS A 265 3.29 18.81 1.75
N ARG A 266 2.15 19.38 2.17
CA ARG A 266 1.95 20.71 2.77
C ARG A 266 1.50 20.62 4.25
N GLY A 267 1.56 19.43 4.86
CA GLY A 267 1.41 19.20 6.30
C GLY A 267 -0.03 19.16 6.82
N LEU A 268 -0.99 19.74 6.10
CA LEU A 268 -2.39 19.77 6.53
C LEU A 268 -3.08 18.40 6.33
N PRO A 269 -3.83 17.92 7.34
CA PRO A 269 -4.65 16.73 7.19
C PRO A 269 -5.68 16.88 6.07
N HIS A 270 -5.86 15.83 5.30
CA HIS A 270 -6.80 15.75 4.19
C HIS A 270 -7.55 14.42 4.26
N ALA A 271 -8.86 14.41 4.10
CA ALA A 271 -9.64 13.18 4.06
C ALA A 271 -10.15 12.88 2.65
N HIS A 272 -10.04 11.63 2.23
CA HIS A 272 -10.77 11.08 1.09
C HIS A 272 -11.89 10.19 1.61
N MET A 273 -13.14 10.44 1.20
CA MET A 273 -14.33 9.81 1.73
C MET A 273 -15.23 9.27 0.62
N LEU A 274 -15.72 8.06 0.80
CA LEU A 274 -16.68 7.37 -0.05
C LEU A 274 -18.00 7.21 0.70
N ILE A 275 -19.10 7.49 0.03
CA ILE A 275 -20.45 7.51 0.63
C ILE A 275 -21.39 6.66 -0.23
N TRP A 276 -22.13 5.78 0.44
CA TRP A 276 -23.18 4.95 -0.16
C TRP A 276 -24.54 5.43 0.33
N LEU A 277 -25.44 5.73 -0.60
CA LEU A 277 -26.79 6.19 -0.34
C LEU A 277 -27.78 5.03 -0.49
N GLU A 278 -28.87 5.07 0.28
CA GLU A 278 -29.98 4.12 0.11
C GLU A 278 -30.73 4.40 -1.20
N SER A 279 -31.41 3.39 -1.76
CA SER A 279 -32.08 3.43 -3.07
C SER A 279 -32.91 4.70 -3.30
N ASN A 280 -33.71 5.14 -2.32
CA ASN A 280 -34.52 6.35 -2.46
C ASN A 280 -33.67 7.63 -2.54
N ALA A 281 -32.63 7.74 -1.72
CA ALA A 281 -31.70 8.86 -1.75
C ALA A 281 -30.89 8.89 -3.04
N LYS A 282 -30.49 7.71 -3.56
CA LYS A 282 -29.81 7.56 -4.86
C LYS A 282 -30.70 8.00 -6.03
N ILE A 283 -31.98 7.64 -6.03
CA ILE A 283 -32.95 8.10 -7.03
C ILE A 283 -33.07 9.63 -6.98
N ASN A 284 -33.14 10.21 -5.78
CA ASN A 284 -33.22 11.65 -5.61
C ASN A 284 -31.95 12.36 -6.12
N LEU A 285 -30.76 11.84 -5.77
CA LEU A 285 -29.48 12.35 -6.26
C LEU A 285 -29.45 12.39 -7.80
N ASN A 286 -29.83 11.30 -8.46
CA ASN A 286 -29.79 11.22 -9.93
C ASN A 286 -30.81 12.16 -10.61
N LYS A 287 -31.96 12.44 -9.97
CA LYS A 287 -32.97 13.38 -10.51
C LYS A 287 -32.58 14.84 -10.29
N ASN A 288 -31.84 15.15 -9.22
CA ASN A 288 -31.59 16.50 -8.76
C ASN A 288 -30.08 16.79 -8.62
N ILE A 289 -29.24 16.27 -9.52
CA ILE A 289 -27.77 16.33 -9.41
C ILE A 289 -27.24 17.74 -9.06
N ASP A 290 -27.71 18.77 -9.76
CA ASP A 290 -27.26 20.15 -9.59
C ASP A 290 -27.64 20.75 -8.22
N SER A 291 -28.61 20.17 -7.49
CA SER A 291 -28.90 20.58 -6.11
C SER A 291 -27.94 19.97 -5.09
N PHE A 292 -27.28 18.86 -5.43
CA PHE A 292 -26.30 18.20 -4.56
C PHE A 292 -24.89 18.73 -4.81
N VAL A 293 -24.52 18.87 -6.09
CA VAL A 293 -23.19 19.30 -6.52
C VAL A 293 -23.31 20.50 -7.47
N SER A 294 -22.70 21.61 -7.08
CA SER A 294 -22.53 22.80 -7.90
C SER A 294 -21.07 22.96 -8.30
N ALA A 295 -20.82 23.50 -9.49
CA ALA A 295 -19.51 23.97 -9.91
C ALA A 295 -19.61 25.40 -10.48
N GLU A 296 -20.50 26.22 -9.90
CA GLU A 296 -20.74 27.60 -10.29
C GLU A 296 -20.44 28.56 -9.13
N ILE A 297 -20.12 29.81 -9.45
CA ILE A 297 -20.02 30.91 -8.48
C ILE A 297 -21.46 31.35 -8.12
N PRO A 298 -21.88 31.27 -6.85
CA PRO A 298 -23.19 31.77 -6.41
C PRO A 298 -23.31 33.28 -6.63
N ASP A 299 -24.54 33.76 -6.77
CA ASP A 299 -24.80 35.20 -6.81
C ASP A 299 -24.51 35.83 -5.44
N GLY A 300 -23.61 36.81 -5.40
CA GLY A 300 -23.20 37.48 -4.17
C GLY A 300 -24.28 38.34 -3.51
N GLU A 301 -25.32 38.76 -4.24
CA GLU A 301 -26.46 39.51 -3.69
C GLU A 301 -27.46 38.58 -3.01
N HIS A 302 -27.75 37.44 -3.62
CA HIS A 302 -28.75 36.49 -3.14
C HIS A 302 -28.18 35.44 -2.16
N ASP A 303 -26.92 35.03 -2.36
CA ASP A 303 -26.23 34.02 -1.54
C ASP A 303 -24.83 34.49 -1.15
N HIS A 304 -24.79 35.52 -0.30
CA HIS A 304 -23.54 36.11 0.19
C HIS A 304 -22.60 35.07 0.83
N ASN A 305 -23.15 34.16 1.65
CA ASN A 305 -22.37 33.13 2.35
C ASN A 305 -21.81 32.09 1.38
N GLY A 306 -22.60 31.64 0.41
CA GLY A 306 -22.14 30.72 -0.63
C GLY A 306 -21.07 31.35 -1.51
N TYR A 307 -21.28 32.60 -1.95
CA TYR A 307 -20.30 33.34 -2.74
C TYR A 307 -18.96 33.49 -1.99
N ALA A 308 -19.00 33.93 -0.72
CA ALA A 308 -17.80 34.07 0.11
C ALA A 308 -17.06 32.73 0.29
N ALA A 309 -17.79 31.65 0.57
CA ALA A 309 -17.22 30.32 0.74
C ALA A 309 -16.60 29.78 -0.57
N VAL A 310 -17.28 29.94 -1.72
CA VAL A 310 -16.74 29.50 -3.02
C VAL A 310 -15.49 30.29 -3.39
N LYS A 311 -15.54 31.62 -3.26
CA LYS A 311 -14.40 32.51 -3.50
C LYS A 311 -13.17 32.10 -2.69
N GLN A 312 -13.36 31.74 -1.43
CA GLN A 312 -12.25 31.43 -0.53
C GLN A 312 -11.75 29.99 -0.67
N TYR A 313 -12.63 29.01 -0.87
CA TYR A 313 -12.30 27.60 -0.70
C TYR A 313 -12.39 26.76 -1.97
N MET A 314 -13.17 27.17 -2.98
CA MET A 314 -13.48 26.31 -4.13
C MET A 314 -12.94 26.82 -5.47
N MET A 315 -12.34 28.01 -5.53
CA MET A 315 -11.67 28.49 -6.75
C MET A 315 -10.32 27.80 -6.93
N HIS A 316 -10.12 27.12 -8.06
CA HIS A 316 -8.79 26.71 -8.47
C HIS A 316 -8.01 27.96 -8.89
N GLY A 317 -6.92 28.27 -8.18
CA GLY A 317 -6.15 29.49 -8.44
C GLY A 317 -5.64 29.59 -9.88
N PRO A 318 -5.20 30.79 -10.33
CA PRO A 318 -4.78 30.95 -11.71
C PRO A 318 -3.65 29.97 -12.05
N CYS A 319 -3.82 29.27 -13.17
CA CYS A 319 -2.83 28.39 -13.79
C CYS A 319 -2.97 28.49 -15.32
N GLY A 320 -2.19 27.74 -16.09
CA GLY A 320 -2.21 27.90 -17.54
C GLY A 320 -1.52 29.20 -17.93
N ALA A 321 -2.09 29.92 -18.89
CA ALA A 321 -1.55 31.19 -19.38
C ALA A 321 -1.45 32.25 -18.27
N ASP A 322 -2.37 32.24 -17.31
CA ASP A 322 -2.38 33.23 -16.21
C ASP A 322 -1.28 32.97 -15.18
N ASN A 323 -0.77 31.72 -15.09
CA ASN A 323 0.36 31.36 -14.23
C ASN A 323 0.93 29.98 -14.58
N GLU A 324 1.95 29.96 -15.44
CA GLU A 324 2.60 28.72 -15.90
C GLU A 324 3.39 28.01 -14.78
N ASN A 325 3.79 28.75 -13.75
CA ASN A 325 4.56 28.22 -12.61
C ASN A 325 3.67 27.60 -11.52
N SER A 326 2.36 27.52 -11.73
CA SER A 326 1.45 26.89 -10.78
C SER A 326 1.81 25.40 -10.56
N PRO A 327 1.80 24.87 -9.32
CA PRO A 327 2.17 23.48 -9.04
C PRO A 327 1.34 22.41 -9.76
N CYS A 328 0.16 22.79 -10.28
CA CYS A 328 -0.70 21.91 -11.07
C CYS A 328 -0.29 21.82 -12.54
N MET A 329 0.63 22.65 -13.02
CA MET A 329 1.07 22.69 -14.42
C MET A 329 2.07 21.58 -14.71
N LYS A 330 1.82 20.82 -15.77
CA LYS A 330 2.76 19.83 -16.32
C LYS A 330 2.69 19.90 -17.83
N GLU A 331 3.84 20.03 -18.49
CA GLU A 331 3.94 20.13 -19.97
C GLU A 331 3.02 21.23 -20.54
N GLY A 332 2.98 22.40 -19.88
CA GLY A 332 2.17 23.54 -20.32
C GLY A 332 0.65 23.38 -20.16
N LYS A 333 0.17 22.28 -19.55
CA LYS A 333 -1.26 22.04 -19.29
C LYS A 333 -1.52 21.85 -17.80
N CYS A 334 -2.70 22.29 -17.36
CA CYS A 334 -3.15 21.99 -16.00
C CYS A 334 -3.46 20.49 -15.88
N THR A 335 -2.80 19.81 -14.95
CA THR A 335 -3.03 18.39 -14.64
C THR A 335 -4.46 18.08 -14.17
N ARG A 336 -5.23 19.10 -13.77
CA ARG A 336 -6.65 18.99 -13.40
C ARG A 336 -7.61 19.30 -14.56
N GLY A 337 -7.06 19.63 -15.73
CA GLY A 337 -7.83 19.93 -16.95
C GLY A 337 -8.68 21.17 -16.79
N LEU A 338 -8.12 22.23 -16.20
CA LEU A 338 -8.73 23.55 -16.04
C LEU A 338 -8.10 24.53 -17.05
N PRO A 339 -8.86 25.53 -17.55
CA PRO A 339 -10.29 25.76 -17.31
C PRO A 339 -11.17 24.66 -17.93
N LYS A 340 -12.32 24.35 -17.30
CA LYS A 340 -13.32 23.42 -17.86
C LYS A 340 -14.06 24.04 -19.04
N ALA A 341 -14.68 23.20 -19.87
CA ALA A 341 -15.62 23.67 -20.88
C ALA A 341 -16.92 24.15 -20.21
N TYR A 342 -17.58 25.14 -20.81
CA TYR A 342 -18.91 25.53 -20.33
C TYR A 342 -19.92 24.41 -20.62
N CYS A 343 -20.82 24.20 -19.66
CA CYS A 343 -21.88 23.20 -19.75
C CYS A 343 -23.15 23.75 -19.10
N SER A 344 -24.28 23.69 -19.80
CA SER A 344 -25.54 24.28 -19.33
C SER A 344 -26.21 23.45 -18.23
N ASN A 345 -26.01 22.13 -18.22
CA ASN A 345 -26.54 21.17 -17.25
C ASN A 345 -25.49 20.09 -16.97
N THR A 346 -25.52 19.47 -15.79
CA THR A 346 -24.62 18.35 -15.51
C THR A 346 -24.99 17.14 -16.38
N MET A 347 -23.99 16.56 -17.06
CA MET A 347 -24.12 15.38 -17.92
C MET A 347 -23.06 14.33 -17.56
N PHE A 348 -23.16 13.13 -18.10
CA PHE A 348 -22.13 12.09 -17.95
C PHE A 348 -21.51 11.79 -19.32
N ASP A 349 -20.19 11.59 -19.34
CA ASP A 349 -19.50 11.13 -20.53
C ASP A 349 -19.73 9.63 -20.81
N GLU A 350 -19.20 9.13 -21.93
CA GLU A 350 -19.28 7.71 -22.34
C GLU A 350 -18.66 6.74 -21.33
N PHE A 351 -17.84 7.25 -20.41
CA PHE A 351 -17.15 6.47 -19.37
C PHE A 351 -17.82 6.58 -17.99
N GLY A 352 -18.88 7.39 -17.86
CA GLY A 352 -19.63 7.61 -16.63
C GLY A 352 -19.06 8.68 -15.70
N PHE A 353 -18.15 9.53 -16.18
CA PHE A 353 -17.65 10.68 -15.40
C PHE A 353 -18.60 11.88 -15.54
N PRO A 354 -18.89 12.59 -14.44
CA PRO A 354 -19.74 13.77 -14.48
C PRO A 354 -19.00 14.95 -15.15
N ILE A 355 -19.63 15.53 -16.16
CA ILE A 355 -19.33 16.85 -16.71
C ILE A 355 -20.28 17.83 -16.04
N TYR A 356 -19.80 18.49 -14.99
CA TYR A 356 -20.62 19.40 -14.19
C TYR A 356 -21.06 20.64 -14.97
N LYS A 357 -22.21 21.16 -14.55
CA LYS A 357 -22.73 22.44 -14.97
C LYS A 357 -21.75 23.57 -14.65
N HIS A 358 -21.27 24.22 -15.70
CA HIS A 358 -20.47 25.45 -15.66
C HIS A 358 -21.11 26.43 -16.64
N ARG A 359 -22.16 27.17 -16.26
CA ARG A 359 -22.75 28.13 -17.20
C ARG A 359 -21.82 29.32 -17.41
N LYS A 360 -21.88 29.89 -18.60
CA LYS A 360 -21.28 31.20 -18.85
C LYS A 360 -22.18 32.26 -18.23
N THR A 361 -21.72 32.88 -17.15
CA THR A 361 -22.38 33.99 -16.45
C THR A 361 -21.48 35.22 -16.49
N MET A 362 -21.98 36.36 -16.01
CA MET A 362 -21.15 37.57 -15.83
C MET A 362 -20.40 37.59 -14.49
N HIS A 363 -20.59 36.59 -13.64
CA HIS A 363 -19.96 36.53 -12.33
C HIS A 363 -18.52 36.03 -12.44
N THR A 364 -17.60 36.82 -11.91
CA THR A 364 -16.18 36.47 -11.78
C THR A 364 -15.71 36.74 -10.37
N VAL A 365 -14.74 35.95 -9.92
CA VAL A 365 -14.07 36.16 -8.63
C VAL A 365 -12.61 36.51 -8.89
N HIS A 366 -12.17 37.62 -8.32
CA HIS A 366 -10.77 38.00 -8.34
C HIS A 366 -9.95 37.10 -7.41
N VAL A 367 -9.06 36.28 -7.98
CA VAL A 367 -8.17 35.38 -7.25
C VAL A 367 -6.73 35.71 -7.60
N ARG A 368 -5.99 36.23 -6.62
CA ARG A 368 -4.60 36.72 -6.76
C ARG A 368 -4.46 37.86 -7.76
N LYS A 369 -4.23 37.57 -9.05
CA LYS A 369 -3.99 38.55 -10.12
C LYS A 369 -4.86 38.29 -11.37
N ALA A 370 -5.83 37.38 -11.27
CA ALA A 370 -6.68 36.98 -12.38
C ALA A 370 -8.15 36.96 -11.95
N ASP A 371 -9.03 37.32 -12.88
CA ASP A 371 -10.47 37.19 -12.72
C ASP A 371 -10.92 35.84 -13.26
N LEU A 372 -11.41 34.99 -12.37
CA LEU A 372 -11.77 33.63 -12.67
C LEU A 372 -13.29 33.47 -12.71
N ASP A 373 -13.79 32.80 -13.76
CA ASP A 373 -15.20 32.48 -13.94
C ASP A 373 -15.53 31.04 -13.48
N ASN A 374 -16.76 30.59 -13.75
CA ASN A 374 -17.26 29.26 -13.41
C ASN A 374 -16.36 28.10 -13.88
N ARG A 375 -15.55 28.26 -14.93
CA ARG A 375 -14.69 27.18 -15.46
C ARG A 375 -13.55 26.80 -14.52
N TRP A 376 -13.33 27.60 -13.48
CA TRP A 376 -12.27 27.44 -12.48
C TRP A 376 -12.77 26.91 -11.14
N VAL A 377 -14.09 26.74 -11.00
CA VAL A 377 -14.71 26.28 -9.76
C VAL A 377 -14.53 24.76 -9.64
N VAL A 378 -14.03 24.33 -8.48
CA VAL A 378 -13.97 22.92 -8.09
C VAL A 378 -15.36 22.49 -7.59
N PRO A 379 -15.90 21.33 -8.02
CA PRO A 379 -17.24 20.88 -7.64
C PRO A 379 -17.44 20.79 -6.11
N TYR A 380 -18.58 21.27 -5.62
CA TYR A 380 -18.83 21.40 -4.19
C TYR A 380 -20.30 21.22 -3.84
N ASN A 381 -20.57 20.94 -2.57
CA ASN A 381 -21.89 21.08 -1.98
C ASN A 381 -21.93 22.35 -1.13
N ARG A 382 -22.85 23.27 -1.45
CA ARG A 382 -22.95 24.61 -0.84
C ARG A 382 -22.99 24.54 0.69
N ASP A 383 -23.92 23.76 1.24
CA ASP A 383 -24.14 23.74 2.70
C ASP A 383 -22.95 23.13 3.44
N SER A 384 -22.20 22.23 2.78
CA SER A 384 -20.99 21.65 3.35
C SER A 384 -19.85 22.68 3.42
N ILE A 385 -19.59 23.42 2.34
CA ILE A 385 -18.52 24.43 2.37
C ILE A 385 -18.85 25.63 3.26
N VAL A 386 -20.14 26.00 3.38
CA VAL A 386 -20.58 27.08 4.27
C VAL A 386 -20.46 26.67 5.73
N GLN A 387 -20.89 25.46 6.09
CA GLN A 387 -20.85 24.98 7.47
C GLN A 387 -19.44 24.68 7.96
N TYR A 388 -18.62 24.02 7.14
CA TYR A 388 -17.28 23.59 7.55
C TYR A 388 -16.19 24.60 7.17
N GLN A 389 -16.50 25.63 6.40
CA GLN A 389 -15.58 26.73 6.04
C GLN A 389 -14.18 26.24 5.66
N CYS A 390 -14.12 25.26 4.77
CA CYS A 390 -12.87 24.69 4.28
C CYS A 390 -13.04 24.14 2.87
N HIS A 391 -11.94 23.77 2.22
CA HIS A 391 -11.98 23.17 0.89
C HIS A 391 -12.59 21.76 0.97
N ILE A 392 -13.85 21.64 0.54
CA ILE A 392 -14.57 20.37 0.39
C ILE A 392 -14.97 20.17 -1.07
N ASN A 393 -14.31 19.24 -1.76
CA ASN A 393 -14.69 18.82 -3.10
C ASN A 393 -15.70 17.68 -3.00
N LEU A 394 -16.82 17.76 -3.71
CA LEU A 394 -17.82 16.70 -3.79
C LEU A 394 -18.03 16.30 -5.24
N GLU A 395 -17.78 15.02 -5.54
CA GLU A 395 -17.95 14.43 -6.86
C GLU A 395 -18.94 13.27 -6.82
N ILE A 396 -19.61 13.01 -7.94
CA ILE A 396 -20.50 11.87 -8.16
C ILE A 396 -19.66 10.73 -8.73
N CYS A 397 -19.75 9.55 -8.12
CA CYS A 397 -18.88 8.43 -8.46
C CYS A 397 -19.62 7.10 -8.67
N ASN A 398 -20.88 7.18 -9.14
CA ASN A 398 -21.85 6.08 -9.25
C ASN A 398 -21.51 4.96 -10.26
N HIS A 399 -20.28 4.88 -10.78
CA HIS A 399 -19.89 3.94 -11.82
C HIS A 399 -18.77 2.98 -11.37
N GLY A 400 -18.94 1.68 -11.62
CA GLY A 400 -18.03 0.63 -11.11
C GLY A 400 -16.58 0.73 -11.58
N ARG A 401 -16.33 1.43 -12.70
CA ARG A 401 -14.98 1.72 -13.22
C ARG A 401 -14.18 2.69 -12.33
N CYS A 402 -14.86 3.47 -11.47
CA CYS A 402 -14.24 4.44 -10.58
C CYS A 402 -13.71 3.81 -9.29
N ILE A 403 -14.13 2.59 -8.91
CA ILE A 403 -13.75 1.98 -7.62
C ILE A 403 -12.23 1.84 -7.45
N LYS A 404 -11.50 1.45 -8.51
CA LYS A 404 -10.03 1.35 -8.46
C LYS A 404 -9.36 2.70 -8.37
N TYR A 405 -9.94 3.71 -9.01
CA TYR A 405 -9.46 5.09 -8.94
C TYR A 405 -9.69 5.65 -7.53
N LEU A 406 -10.86 5.42 -6.94
CA LEU A 406 -11.22 5.85 -5.59
C LEU A 406 -10.41 5.13 -4.51
N PHE A 407 -10.21 3.82 -4.63
CA PHE A 407 -9.35 3.05 -3.72
C PHE A 407 -7.87 3.39 -3.85
N LYS A 408 -7.41 3.86 -5.02
CA LYS A 408 -6.06 4.41 -5.17
C LYS A 408 -5.84 5.67 -4.33
N TYR A 409 -6.88 6.49 -4.10
CA TYR A 409 -6.82 7.66 -3.20
C TYR A 409 -7.14 7.30 -1.74
N CYS A 410 -7.89 6.22 -1.50
CA CYS A 410 -8.20 5.80 -0.14
C CYS A 410 -7.10 4.93 0.50
N LEU A 411 -6.21 4.35 -0.31
CA LEU A 411 -5.31 3.26 0.10
C LEU A 411 -3.92 3.37 -0.52
N LYS A 412 -3.51 4.57 -0.96
CA LYS A 412 -2.12 4.83 -1.39
C LYS A 412 -1.19 4.48 -0.22
N GLY A 413 -0.14 3.71 -0.49
CA GLY A 413 0.91 3.48 0.51
C GLY A 413 1.55 4.81 0.93
N LEU A 414 2.12 4.85 2.14
CA LEU A 414 2.80 6.03 2.68
C LEU A 414 3.82 6.59 1.67
N ASP A 415 4.03 7.91 1.69
CA ASP A 415 5.07 8.53 0.88
C ASP A 415 6.45 8.04 1.36
N ARG A 416 7.20 7.40 0.46
CA ARG A 416 8.54 6.87 0.73
C ARG A 416 9.60 7.71 0.03
N ALA A 417 10.68 7.99 0.73
CA ALA A 417 11.85 8.70 0.21
C ALA A 417 13.06 7.78 0.26
N THR A 418 13.77 7.64 -0.86
CA THR A 418 15.05 6.93 -0.88
C THR A 418 16.17 7.96 -0.73
N VAL A 419 16.92 7.88 0.36
CA VAL A 419 17.97 8.84 0.69
C VAL A 419 19.34 8.21 0.54
N MET A 420 20.25 8.92 -0.12
CA MET A 420 21.65 8.54 -0.24
C MET A 420 22.52 9.46 0.63
N VAL A 421 23.45 8.87 1.40
CA VAL A 421 24.48 9.62 2.14
C VAL A 421 25.82 9.53 1.38
N GLN A 422 26.45 10.66 1.03
CA GLN A 422 27.73 10.73 0.30
C GLN A 422 28.78 11.52 1.09
N GLY A 423 30.04 11.06 1.23
CA GLY A 423 31.13 11.89 1.77
C GLY A 423 31.71 12.90 0.76
N LYS A 424 32.05 14.14 1.16
CA LYS A 424 32.72 15.17 0.32
C LYS A 424 34.22 14.94 0.16
N ASN A 425 34.91 14.30 1.12
CA ASN A 425 36.36 14.09 1.06
C ASN A 425 36.73 12.66 0.64
N ASN A 426 36.30 12.24 -0.55
CA ASN A 426 36.94 11.12 -1.24
C ASN A 426 37.77 11.70 -2.39
N VAL A 427 38.94 12.25 -2.05
CA VAL A 427 40.07 12.25 -2.96
C VAL A 427 40.44 10.79 -3.19
N CYS A 428 40.68 10.45 -4.44
CA CYS A 428 40.91 9.11 -4.93
C CYS A 428 42.21 8.51 -4.39
N ASP A 429 42.19 7.89 -3.21
CA ASP A 429 43.26 6.97 -2.82
C ASP A 429 43.05 5.63 -3.52
N GLN A 430 43.93 5.36 -4.48
CA GLN A 430 44.02 4.12 -5.27
C GLN A 430 44.71 2.99 -4.49
N SER A 431 44.19 2.64 -3.31
CA SER A 431 44.63 1.42 -2.63
C SER A 431 43.42 0.52 -2.32
N ASP A 432 43.53 -0.74 -2.73
CA ASP A 432 42.55 -1.83 -2.70
C ASP A 432 41.88 -2.06 -1.33
N LYS A 433 40.95 -1.20 -0.96
CA LYS A 433 39.86 -1.55 -0.05
C LYS A 433 38.58 -1.63 -0.88
N ALA A 434 37.96 -2.82 -0.87
CA ALA A 434 36.70 -3.11 -1.52
C ALA A 434 35.72 -1.94 -1.35
N ARG A 435 35.36 -1.29 -2.47
CA ARG A 435 34.30 -0.28 -2.48
C ARG A 435 33.02 -0.98 -2.06
N ASN A 436 32.50 -0.62 -0.88
CA ASN A 436 31.20 -1.07 -0.41
C ASN A 436 30.10 -0.46 -1.30
N GLU A 437 29.68 -1.19 -2.34
CA GLU A 437 28.72 -0.75 -3.36
C GLU A 437 27.28 -0.68 -2.84
N ILE A 438 27.01 -1.18 -1.62
CA ILE A 438 25.86 -0.82 -0.79
C ILE A 438 26.12 0.56 -0.17
N LYS A 439 26.27 1.59 -1.01
CA LYS A 439 26.31 2.99 -0.54
C LYS A 439 24.92 3.40 -0.03
N MET A 440 24.67 3.09 1.24
CA MET A 440 23.67 3.66 2.16
C MET A 440 22.46 4.30 1.49
N TYR A 441 21.68 3.51 0.76
CA TYR A 441 20.34 3.90 0.36
C TYR A 441 19.38 3.56 1.51
N LEU A 442 18.88 4.59 2.18
CA LEU A 442 17.86 4.44 3.22
C LEU A 442 16.49 4.62 2.57
N ASP A 443 15.68 3.55 2.53
CA ASP A 443 14.25 3.65 2.17
C ASP A 443 13.47 4.12 3.41
N GLY A 444 13.24 5.42 3.47
CA GLY A 444 12.59 6.12 4.56
C GLY A 444 11.11 6.37 4.32
N ARG A 445 10.29 6.22 5.37
CA ARG A 445 8.91 6.72 5.37
C ARG A 445 8.91 8.21 5.70
N TYR A 446 8.15 9.03 4.99
CA TYR A 446 7.92 10.43 5.35
C TYR A 446 6.78 10.51 6.36
N VAL A 447 7.00 11.13 7.53
CA VAL A 447 5.97 11.42 8.53
C VAL A 447 6.13 12.87 8.99
N CYS A 448 5.10 13.69 8.80
CA CYS A 448 5.08 15.09 9.25
C CYS A 448 4.54 15.22 10.69
N GLY A 449 4.72 16.40 11.30
CA GLY A 449 4.29 16.66 12.67
C GLY A 449 2.79 16.42 12.92
N ALA A 450 1.93 16.78 11.98
CA ALA A 450 0.48 16.57 12.12
C ALA A 450 0.09 15.08 12.01
N GLU A 451 0.74 14.31 11.14
CA GLU A 451 0.56 12.85 11.10
C GLU A 451 1.04 12.23 12.42
N ALA A 452 2.25 12.57 12.86
CA ALA A 452 2.81 12.04 14.09
C ALA A 452 1.91 12.33 15.31
N ALA A 453 1.40 13.56 15.44
CA ALA A 453 0.45 13.91 16.49
C ALA A 453 -0.85 13.07 16.40
N HIS A 454 -1.43 12.93 15.21
CA HIS A 454 -2.64 12.13 14.97
C HIS A 454 -2.46 10.67 15.41
N ARG A 455 -1.29 10.10 15.10
CA ARG A 455 -0.90 8.73 15.48
C ARG A 455 -0.70 8.59 16.99
N ILE A 456 -0.03 9.56 17.62
CA ILE A 456 0.21 9.59 19.07
C ILE A 456 -1.13 9.66 19.82
N PHE A 457 -2.08 10.49 19.37
CA PHE A 457 -3.43 10.55 19.94
C PHE A 457 -4.25 9.27 19.70
N GLY A 458 -3.75 8.35 18.86
CA GLY A 458 -4.43 7.10 18.55
C GLY A 458 -5.66 7.29 17.67
N PHE A 459 -5.73 8.39 16.91
CA PHE A 459 -6.80 8.61 15.96
C PHE A 459 -6.64 7.67 14.77
N ASP A 460 -7.77 7.09 14.33
CA ASP A 460 -7.78 6.23 13.16
C ASP A 460 -7.45 7.03 11.90
N ILE A 461 -6.64 6.43 11.04
CA ILE A 461 -6.37 6.95 9.69
C ILE A 461 -7.36 6.39 8.68
N HIS A 462 -7.86 5.17 8.88
CA HIS A 462 -8.89 4.58 8.04
C HIS A 462 -10.14 4.33 8.87
N HIS A 463 -11.28 4.71 8.32
CA HIS A 463 -12.56 4.46 8.94
C HIS A 463 -13.50 3.76 7.96
N ARG A 464 -14.32 2.85 8.49
CA ARG A 464 -15.41 2.17 7.78
C ARG A 464 -16.58 2.03 8.74
N SER A 465 -17.77 2.50 8.34
CA SER A 465 -18.97 2.36 9.16
C SER A 465 -19.48 0.91 9.23
N ILE A 466 -19.24 0.13 8.16
CA ILE A 466 -19.50 -1.32 8.15
C ILE A 466 -18.22 -2.05 8.52
N SER A 467 -18.28 -2.81 9.61
CA SER A 467 -17.16 -3.63 10.06
C SER A 467 -16.99 -4.87 9.19
N VAL A 468 -15.76 -5.37 9.05
CA VAL A 468 -15.46 -6.63 8.36
C VAL A 468 -14.90 -7.65 9.35
N GLU A 469 -15.42 -8.87 9.33
CA GLU A 469 -14.91 -10.01 10.06
C GLU A 469 -14.04 -10.85 9.13
N ARG A 470 -12.76 -10.97 9.44
CA ARG A 470 -11.83 -11.78 8.64
C ARG A 470 -11.93 -13.23 9.09
N LEU A 471 -12.30 -14.10 8.15
CA LEU A 471 -12.56 -15.52 8.36
C LEU A 471 -11.38 -16.33 7.81
N SER A 472 -10.62 -16.93 8.71
CA SER A 472 -9.64 -17.96 8.33
C SER A 472 -10.35 -19.28 8.07
N PHE A 473 -9.73 -20.11 7.23
CA PHE A 473 -10.15 -21.46 6.91
C PHE A 473 -8.90 -22.32 6.71
N HIS A 474 -9.06 -23.62 6.88
CA HIS A 474 -7.99 -24.61 6.86
C HIS A 474 -8.59 -25.99 6.57
N PHE A 475 -7.75 -26.96 6.20
CA PHE A 475 -8.15 -28.35 6.09
C PHE A 475 -8.40 -28.98 7.47
N PRO A 476 -9.10 -30.14 7.53
CA PRO A 476 -9.26 -30.88 8.77
C PRO A 476 -7.91 -31.09 9.48
N ASN A 477 -7.82 -30.76 10.76
CA ASN A 477 -6.62 -30.89 11.60
C ASN A 477 -5.40 -30.02 11.18
N GLU A 478 -5.52 -29.16 10.18
CA GLU A 478 -4.44 -28.28 9.71
C GLU A 478 -4.61 -26.82 10.16
N LYS A 479 -5.11 -26.61 11.38
CA LYS A 479 -5.33 -25.25 11.89
C LYS A 479 -4.01 -24.52 12.16
N TYR A 480 -3.97 -23.25 11.76
CA TYR A 480 -2.83 -22.38 12.03
C TYR A 480 -2.71 -22.06 13.52
N VAL A 481 -1.51 -22.24 14.09
CA VAL A 481 -1.19 -21.92 15.48
C VAL A 481 -0.13 -20.81 15.52
N THR A 482 -0.40 -19.74 16.26
CA THR A 482 0.57 -18.67 16.53
C THR A 482 1.24 -18.92 17.89
N PHE A 483 2.56 -18.88 17.92
CA PHE A 483 3.37 -19.06 19.13
C PHE A 483 4.51 -18.03 19.13
N LYS A 484 5.07 -17.75 20.32
CA LYS A 484 6.28 -16.91 20.45
C LYS A 484 7.54 -17.78 20.34
N ASN A 485 8.70 -17.22 19.98
CA ASN A 485 9.94 -18.03 19.87
C ASN A 485 10.31 -18.77 21.16
N ASN A 486 9.95 -18.23 22.33
CA ASN A 486 10.18 -18.87 23.63
C ASN A 486 9.02 -19.77 24.09
N ASP A 487 7.93 -19.90 23.31
CA ASP A 487 6.87 -20.86 23.62
C ASP A 487 7.32 -22.27 23.24
N ASN A 488 7.11 -23.21 24.16
CA ASN A 488 7.19 -24.63 23.83
C ASN A 488 6.10 -24.99 22.79
N LEU A 489 6.49 -25.55 21.66
CA LEU A 489 5.60 -25.88 20.54
C LEU A 489 4.48 -26.86 20.95
N GLU A 490 4.79 -27.85 21.78
CA GLU A 490 3.80 -28.82 22.27
C GLU A 490 2.74 -28.14 23.14
N ASN A 491 3.16 -27.21 24.00
CA ASN A 491 2.23 -26.39 24.77
C ASN A 491 1.42 -25.44 23.89
N ALA A 492 2.02 -24.87 22.84
CA ALA A 492 1.28 -24.05 21.87
C ALA A 492 0.20 -24.87 21.13
N CYS A 493 0.54 -26.08 20.69
CA CYS A 493 -0.40 -27.01 20.06
C CYS A 493 -1.49 -27.47 21.04
N LYS A 494 -1.16 -27.80 22.29
CA LYS A 494 -2.13 -28.12 23.36
C LYS A 494 -3.08 -26.94 23.63
N ARG A 495 -2.55 -25.72 23.75
CA ARG A 495 -3.39 -24.51 23.92
C ARG A 495 -4.33 -24.31 22.72
N ALA A 496 -3.86 -24.59 21.51
CA ALA A 496 -4.67 -24.51 20.30
C ALA A 496 -5.70 -25.63 20.22
N SER A 497 -5.42 -26.85 20.70
CA SER A 497 -6.36 -27.97 20.63
C SER A 497 -7.61 -27.74 21.50
N TYR A 498 -7.50 -26.98 22.59
CA TYR A 498 -8.65 -26.61 23.43
C TYR A 498 -9.55 -25.51 22.85
N LYS A 499 -9.11 -24.83 21.78
CA LYS A 499 -9.86 -23.74 21.16
C LYS A 499 -10.26 -24.11 19.74
N ASP A 500 -11.55 -24.00 19.48
CA ASP A 500 -12.07 -24.11 18.13
C ASP A 500 -11.62 -22.90 17.30
N SER A 501 -11.26 -23.17 16.05
CA SER A 501 -11.17 -22.12 15.05
C SER A 501 -12.57 -21.55 14.75
N LYS A 502 -12.61 -20.37 14.11
CA LYS A 502 -13.88 -19.79 13.65
C LYS A 502 -14.68 -20.73 12.74
N LEU A 503 -13.97 -21.54 11.94
CA LEU A 503 -14.56 -22.51 11.01
C LEU A 503 -15.08 -23.75 11.77
N GLU A 504 -14.31 -24.28 12.71
CA GLU A 504 -14.73 -25.41 13.55
C GLU A 504 -15.96 -25.05 14.40
N ALA A 505 -15.96 -23.85 14.97
CA ALA A 505 -17.08 -23.32 15.73
C ALA A 505 -18.31 -23.02 14.85
N PHE A 506 -18.13 -22.70 13.56
CA PHE A 506 -19.23 -22.57 12.61
C PHE A 506 -19.93 -23.91 12.37
N PHE A 507 -19.16 -24.98 12.16
CA PHE A 507 -19.74 -26.32 12.04
C PHE A 507 -20.46 -26.78 13.31
N LYS A 508 -19.94 -26.44 14.50
CA LYS A 508 -20.65 -26.65 15.78
C LYS A 508 -21.97 -25.87 15.83
N LEU A 509 -21.93 -24.59 15.47
CA LEU A 509 -23.12 -23.75 15.41
C LEU A 509 -24.19 -24.33 14.47
N CYS A 510 -23.82 -24.80 13.28
CA CYS A 510 -24.77 -25.39 12.33
C CYS A 510 -25.37 -26.72 12.80
N ARG A 511 -24.70 -27.46 13.70
CA ARG A 511 -25.27 -28.66 14.33
C ARG A 511 -26.37 -28.31 15.32
N GLU A 512 -26.19 -27.24 16.07
CA GLU A 512 -27.04 -26.88 17.21
C GLU A 512 -28.14 -25.89 16.83
N ASN A 513 -27.93 -25.07 15.81
CA ASN A 513 -28.79 -23.93 15.50
C ASN A 513 -29.38 -24.02 14.08
N ALA A 514 -30.70 -24.18 13.99
CA ALA A 514 -31.42 -24.24 12.72
C ALA A 514 -31.36 -22.95 11.91
N PHE A 515 -31.33 -21.79 12.57
CA PHE A 515 -31.24 -20.49 11.91
C PHE A 515 -29.85 -20.29 11.27
N ALA A 516 -28.78 -20.75 11.92
CA ALA A 516 -27.43 -20.70 11.36
C ALA A 516 -27.27 -21.54 10.08
N ARG A 517 -28.09 -22.58 9.90
CA ARG A 517 -28.04 -23.44 8.71
C ARG A 517 -28.52 -22.77 7.42
N GLN A 518 -29.12 -21.59 7.52
CA GLN A 518 -29.57 -20.81 6.37
C GLN A 518 -28.43 -20.03 5.68
N TYR A 519 -27.26 -19.98 6.32
CA TYR A 519 -26.17 -19.08 5.92
C TYR A 519 -24.88 -19.85 5.62
N SER A 520 -24.14 -19.36 4.63
CA SER A 520 -22.77 -19.80 4.35
C SER A 520 -21.80 -19.29 5.44
N TYR A 521 -20.59 -19.86 5.50
CA TYR A 521 -19.58 -19.41 6.46
C TYR A 521 -19.25 -17.91 6.29
N GLN A 522 -19.25 -17.42 5.06
CA GLN A 522 -19.02 -16.00 4.76
C GLN A 522 -20.10 -15.08 5.33
N GLU A 523 -21.35 -15.54 5.40
CA GLU A 523 -22.50 -14.73 5.83
C GLU A 523 -22.73 -14.78 7.34
N ILE A 524 -22.15 -15.76 8.05
CA ILE A 524 -22.30 -15.90 9.50
C ILE A 524 -22.02 -14.61 10.29
N PRO A 525 -20.97 -13.81 10.01
CA PRO A 525 -20.73 -12.56 10.73
C PRO A 525 -21.87 -11.54 10.64
N GLU A 526 -22.74 -11.63 9.64
CA GLU A 526 -23.93 -10.76 9.49
C GLU A 526 -24.97 -11.06 10.57
N HIS A 527 -25.08 -12.32 10.98
CA HIS A 527 -26.11 -12.81 11.92
C HIS A 527 -25.55 -13.19 13.29
N PHE A 528 -24.24 -13.45 13.39
CA PHE A 528 -23.56 -13.89 14.60
C PHE A 528 -22.31 -13.05 14.89
N VAL A 529 -21.89 -13.06 16.16
CA VAL A 529 -20.69 -12.38 16.68
C VAL A 529 -19.74 -13.44 17.20
N TRP A 530 -18.48 -13.36 16.81
CA TRP A 530 -17.41 -14.21 17.32
C TRP A 530 -17.05 -13.80 18.76
N ASP A 531 -17.20 -14.73 19.69
CA ASP A 531 -16.69 -14.61 21.06
C ASP A 531 -15.33 -15.30 21.14
N SER A 532 -14.24 -14.52 21.09
CA SER A 532 -12.87 -15.05 21.15
C SER A 532 -12.50 -15.63 22.51
N GLY A 533 -13.22 -15.30 23.58
CA GLY A 533 -12.96 -15.81 24.92
C GLY A 533 -13.42 -17.26 25.05
N GLN A 534 -14.60 -17.56 24.52
CA GLN A 534 -15.20 -18.89 24.54
C GLN A 534 -15.01 -19.68 23.23
N SER A 535 -14.51 -19.03 22.17
CA SER A 535 -14.37 -19.61 20.82
C SER A 535 -15.70 -20.08 20.23
N VAL A 536 -16.77 -19.29 20.41
CA VAL A 536 -18.13 -19.61 19.93
C VAL A 536 -18.76 -18.46 19.16
N TRP A 537 -19.70 -18.80 18.28
CA TRP A 537 -20.56 -17.84 17.59
C TRP A 537 -21.84 -17.58 18.39
N ARG A 538 -22.13 -16.32 18.70
CA ARG A 538 -23.36 -15.92 19.41
C ARG A 538 -24.26 -15.09 18.51
N LEU A 539 -25.58 -15.20 18.66
CA LEU A 539 -26.52 -14.41 17.87
C LEU A 539 -26.24 -12.91 18.02
N ARG A 540 -26.18 -12.21 16.89
CA ARG A 540 -25.93 -10.77 16.84
C ARG A 540 -27.17 -10.00 17.28
N LYS A 541 -26.98 -9.07 18.22
CA LYS A 541 -28.06 -8.19 18.72
C LYS A 541 -28.05 -6.80 18.09
N LYS A 542 -26.87 -6.29 17.70
CA LYS A 542 -26.68 -4.92 17.18
C LYS A 542 -25.54 -4.85 16.16
N GLY A 543 -25.58 -3.78 15.35
CA GLY A 543 -24.56 -3.45 14.35
C GLY A 543 -24.63 -4.34 13.10
N GLN A 544 -23.89 -3.96 12.06
CA GLN A 544 -23.74 -4.73 10.84
C GLN A 544 -22.27 -5.11 10.67
N LYS A 545 -22.00 -6.35 10.25
CA LYS A 545 -20.65 -6.83 9.98
C LYS A 545 -20.66 -7.77 8.78
N VAL A 546 -19.74 -7.58 7.85
CA VAL A 546 -19.59 -8.42 6.65
C VAL A 546 -18.47 -9.43 6.88
N GLY A 547 -18.69 -10.70 6.54
CA GLY A 547 -17.63 -11.71 6.56
C GLY A 547 -16.75 -11.65 5.31
N ARG A 548 -15.44 -11.82 5.50
CA ARG A 548 -14.46 -11.92 4.42
C ARG A 548 -13.53 -13.09 4.67
N LEU A 549 -13.60 -14.11 3.81
CA LEU A 549 -12.60 -15.17 3.81
C LEU A 549 -11.24 -14.63 3.37
N ASN A 550 -10.16 -15.16 3.97
CA ASN A 550 -8.81 -14.85 3.55
C ASN A 550 -8.61 -15.19 2.05
N SER A 551 -7.79 -14.43 1.34
CA SER A 551 -7.53 -14.67 -0.08
C SER A 551 -6.71 -15.94 -0.27
N SER A 552 -7.19 -16.85 -1.13
CA SER A 552 -6.40 -17.96 -1.70
C SER A 552 -6.25 -17.74 -3.20
N LEU A 553 -5.11 -18.14 -3.77
CA LEU A 553 -4.93 -18.18 -5.22
C LEU A 553 -5.56 -19.47 -5.76
N TYR A 554 -6.03 -19.48 -7.01
CA TYR A 554 -6.53 -20.70 -7.66
C TYR A 554 -5.44 -21.78 -7.75
N THR A 555 -4.16 -21.40 -7.80
CA THR A 555 -3.02 -22.34 -7.72
C THR A 555 -2.91 -23.06 -6.39
N ALA A 556 -3.68 -22.68 -5.37
CA ALA A 556 -3.72 -23.35 -4.07
C ALA A 556 -4.51 -24.68 -4.10
N GLY A 557 -5.03 -25.09 -5.26
CA GLY A 557 -5.68 -26.39 -5.47
C GLY A 557 -6.90 -26.58 -4.57
N GLU A 558 -6.94 -27.70 -3.82
CA GLU A 558 -8.01 -28.05 -2.89
C GLU A 558 -8.40 -26.93 -1.90
N LEU A 559 -7.45 -26.06 -1.52
CA LEU A 559 -7.71 -24.97 -0.59
C LEU A 559 -8.58 -23.88 -1.23
N TRP A 560 -8.49 -23.71 -2.56
CA TRP A 560 -9.33 -22.80 -3.32
C TRP A 560 -10.77 -23.33 -3.45
N TYR A 561 -10.93 -24.62 -3.77
CA TYR A 561 -12.25 -25.26 -3.83
C TYR A 561 -12.94 -25.28 -2.47
N LEU A 562 -12.21 -25.56 -1.39
CA LEU A 562 -12.72 -25.41 -0.02
C LEU A 562 -13.27 -24.00 0.22
N ARG A 563 -12.53 -22.96 -0.19
CA ARG A 563 -12.98 -21.57 -0.06
C ARG A 563 -14.27 -21.34 -0.84
N MET A 564 -14.39 -21.83 -2.07
CA MET A 564 -15.62 -21.68 -2.87
C MET A 564 -16.82 -22.28 -2.16
N LEU A 565 -16.69 -23.51 -1.65
CA LEU A 565 -17.76 -24.16 -0.91
C LEU A 565 -18.13 -23.39 0.36
N LEU A 566 -17.16 -22.83 1.09
CA LEU A 566 -17.43 -22.01 2.27
C LEU A 566 -18.13 -20.67 1.96
N CYS A 567 -18.01 -20.17 0.72
CA CYS A 567 -18.75 -19.00 0.25
C CYS A 567 -20.16 -19.35 -0.23
N GLY A 568 -20.37 -20.53 -0.82
CA GLY A 568 -21.62 -20.89 -1.50
C GLY A 568 -22.54 -21.87 -0.75
N VAL A 569 -21.98 -22.75 0.09
CA VAL A 569 -22.74 -23.81 0.76
C VAL A 569 -23.26 -23.30 2.11
N ALA A 570 -24.58 -23.29 2.26
CA ALA A 570 -25.26 -22.91 3.50
C ALA A 570 -25.31 -24.07 4.51
N GLY A 571 -25.03 -23.75 5.77
CA GLY A 571 -25.26 -24.65 6.90
C GLY A 571 -24.54 -26.00 6.97
N PRO A 572 -23.34 -26.22 6.37
CA PRO A 572 -22.61 -27.48 6.52
C PRO A 572 -22.31 -27.76 8.00
N ARG A 573 -22.53 -28.99 8.48
CA ARG A 573 -22.26 -29.36 9.89
C ARG A 573 -20.88 -29.98 10.10
N SER A 574 -20.16 -30.27 9.01
CA SER A 574 -18.81 -30.83 9.02
C SER A 574 -18.11 -30.58 7.67
N PHE A 575 -16.81 -30.89 7.60
CA PHE A 575 -16.08 -30.92 6.33
C PHE A 575 -16.62 -31.97 5.36
N GLU A 576 -17.17 -33.09 5.85
CA GLU A 576 -17.77 -34.12 4.99
C GLU A 576 -19.06 -33.61 4.36
N GLU A 577 -19.94 -32.99 5.14
CA GLU A 577 -21.18 -32.41 4.61
C GLU A 577 -20.92 -31.26 3.64
N LEU A 578 -19.83 -30.52 3.83
CA LEU A 578 -19.39 -29.50 2.88
C LEU A 578 -19.06 -30.11 1.49
N LYS A 579 -18.66 -31.38 1.46
CA LYS A 579 -18.41 -32.16 0.23
C LYS A 579 -19.60 -33.02 -0.18
N THR A 580 -20.76 -32.87 0.43
CA THR A 580 -21.95 -33.66 0.08
C THR A 580 -22.89 -32.84 -0.80
N PHE A 581 -23.26 -33.40 -1.94
CA PHE A 581 -24.28 -32.81 -2.82
C PHE A 581 -25.23 -33.91 -3.30
N GLU A 582 -26.54 -33.64 -3.27
CA GLU A 582 -27.62 -34.59 -3.63
C GLU A 582 -27.49 -35.98 -2.97
N GLY A 583 -27.07 -36.01 -1.70
CA GLY A 583 -26.92 -37.26 -0.94
C GLY A 583 -25.66 -38.07 -1.24
N ARG A 584 -24.78 -37.58 -2.14
CA ARG A 584 -23.47 -38.18 -2.43
C ARG A 584 -22.34 -37.34 -1.84
N THR A 585 -21.45 -37.99 -1.10
CA THR A 585 -20.22 -37.36 -0.58
C THR A 585 -19.06 -37.58 -1.55
N TYR A 586 -18.38 -36.50 -1.92
CA TYR A 586 -17.26 -36.52 -2.87
C TYR A 586 -15.90 -36.63 -2.16
N GLY A 587 -14.90 -37.17 -2.87
CA GLY A 587 -13.57 -37.45 -2.31
C GLY A 587 -12.83 -36.15 -2.02
N THR A 588 -12.89 -35.20 -2.96
CA THR A 588 -12.20 -33.91 -2.92
C THR A 588 -13.19 -32.74 -2.88
N PHE A 589 -12.72 -31.56 -2.46
CA PHE A 589 -13.52 -30.34 -2.56
C PHE A 589 -13.73 -29.94 -4.03
N GLN A 590 -12.76 -30.21 -4.91
CA GLN A 590 -12.91 -29.99 -6.35
C GLN A 590 -14.07 -30.80 -6.93
N GLU A 591 -14.15 -32.10 -6.67
CA GLU A 591 -15.24 -32.95 -7.16
C GLU A 591 -16.61 -32.46 -6.66
N ALA A 592 -16.69 -32.05 -5.39
CA ALA A 592 -17.90 -31.49 -4.81
C ALA A 592 -18.33 -30.21 -5.52
N CYS A 593 -17.39 -29.27 -5.76
CA CYS A 593 -17.69 -28.06 -6.54
C CYS A 593 -18.19 -28.41 -7.95
N GLY A 594 -17.58 -29.41 -8.60
CA GLY A 594 -17.97 -29.82 -9.95
C GLY A 594 -19.38 -30.39 -9.99
N ALA A 595 -19.71 -31.25 -9.02
CA ALA A 595 -21.06 -31.79 -8.87
C ALA A 595 -22.12 -30.72 -8.56
N MET A 596 -21.77 -29.69 -7.80
CA MET A 596 -22.63 -28.54 -7.49
C MET A 596 -22.80 -27.58 -8.67
N GLY A 597 -22.21 -27.88 -9.84
CA GLY A 597 -22.25 -27.00 -10.99
C GLY A 597 -21.35 -25.77 -10.89
N LEU A 598 -20.60 -25.61 -9.79
CA LEU A 598 -19.67 -24.50 -9.57
C LEU A 598 -18.49 -24.53 -10.55
N LEU A 599 -18.27 -25.67 -11.22
CA LEU A 599 -17.17 -25.90 -12.18
C LEU A 599 -17.61 -26.20 -13.62
N THR A 600 -18.90 -26.04 -13.95
CA THR A 600 -19.50 -26.66 -15.15
C THR A 600 -19.46 -25.82 -16.44
N ASN A 601 -18.82 -24.66 -16.44
CA ASN A 601 -18.63 -23.83 -17.64
C ASN A 601 -17.41 -22.89 -17.50
N ASP A 602 -17.04 -22.21 -18.60
CA ASP A 602 -16.03 -21.13 -18.61
C ASP A 602 -16.38 -19.94 -17.67
N ASN A 603 -17.49 -20.03 -16.92
CA ASN A 603 -17.78 -19.09 -15.86
C ASN A 603 -16.77 -19.19 -14.72
N GLU A 604 -16.06 -20.29 -14.47
CA GLU A 604 -15.00 -20.26 -13.46
C GLU A 604 -13.93 -19.22 -13.79
N TRP A 605 -13.58 -19.08 -15.06
CA TRP A 605 -12.57 -18.13 -15.52
C TRP A 605 -13.13 -16.73 -15.60
N HIS A 606 -14.39 -16.59 -16.01
CA HIS A 606 -15.09 -15.32 -15.92
C HIS A 606 -15.29 -14.90 -14.47
N GLU A 607 -15.71 -15.76 -13.55
CA GLU A 607 -15.89 -15.52 -12.12
C GLU A 607 -14.54 -15.32 -11.44
N ALA A 608 -13.49 -16.06 -11.79
CA ALA A 608 -12.14 -15.80 -11.28
C ALA A 608 -11.64 -14.43 -11.77
N ILE A 609 -11.83 -14.07 -13.03
CA ILE A 609 -11.47 -12.75 -13.55
C ILE A 609 -12.38 -11.67 -12.96
N LEU A 610 -13.68 -11.89 -12.79
CA LEU A 610 -14.65 -10.93 -12.22
C LEU A 610 -14.37 -10.72 -10.72
N GLU A 611 -14.15 -11.80 -9.97
CA GLU A 611 -13.78 -11.78 -8.54
C GLU A 611 -12.42 -11.10 -8.32
N ASN A 612 -11.46 -11.35 -9.21
CA ASN A 612 -10.17 -10.65 -9.20
C ASN A 612 -10.27 -9.25 -9.80
N VAL A 613 -11.24 -8.96 -10.68
CA VAL A 613 -11.47 -7.60 -11.21
C VAL A 613 -11.78 -6.67 -10.06
N ASP A 614 -12.51 -7.16 -9.08
CA ASP A 614 -12.85 -6.41 -7.89
C ASP A 614 -11.66 -6.21 -6.96
N SER A 615 -10.65 -7.09 -6.95
CA SER A 615 -9.60 -7.10 -5.90
C SER A 615 -8.14 -6.98 -6.36
N ALA A 616 -7.87 -7.16 -7.64
CA ALA A 616 -6.53 -7.20 -8.23
C ALA A 616 -6.24 -5.96 -9.08
N MET A 617 -4.98 -5.51 -9.05
CA MET A 617 -4.48 -4.39 -9.85
C MET A 617 -4.42 -4.76 -11.35
N PRO A 618 -4.47 -3.79 -12.29
CA PRO A 618 -4.51 -4.08 -13.73
C PRO A 618 -3.36 -4.95 -14.27
N HIS A 619 -2.18 -4.95 -13.62
CA HIS A 619 -1.09 -5.84 -14.01
C HIS A 619 -1.29 -7.28 -13.49
N GLN A 620 -1.89 -7.45 -12.31
CA GLN A 620 -2.23 -8.75 -11.73
C GLN A 620 -3.38 -9.41 -12.49
N LEU A 621 -4.34 -8.63 -12.98
CA LEU A 621 -5.39 -9.12 -13.87
C LEU A 621 -4.87 -9.55 -15.23
N ARG A 622 -3.94 -8.79 -15.80
CA ARG A 622 -3.25 -9.19 -17.03
C ARG A 622 -2.45 -10.47 -16.80
N ALA A 623 -1.77 -10.60 -15.67
CA ALA A 623 -1.07 -11.83 -15.31
C ALA A 623 -2.03 -13.02 -15.10
N LEU A 624 -3.16 -12.82 -14.42
CA LEU A 624 -4.20 -13.84 -14.22
C LEU A 624 -4.81 -14.28 -15.56
N PHE A 625 -5.17 -13.33 -16.42
CA PHE A 625 -5.71 -13.60 -17.75
C PHE A 625 -4.74 -14.39 -18.63
N VAL A 626 -3.46 -13.98 -18.66
CA VAL A 626 -2.40 -14.72 -19.35
C VAL A 626 -2.25 -16.12 -18.74
N HIS A 627 -2.34 -16.26 -17.42
CA HIS A 627 -2.25 -17.55 -16.76
C HIS A 627 -3.44 -18.47 -17.09
N ILE A 628 -4.65 -17.94 -17.20
CA ILE A 628 -5.86 -18.69 -17.60
C ILE A 628 -5.70 -19.21 -19.04
N ILE A 629 -5.28 -18.34 -19.97
CA ILE A 629 -5.05 -18.73 -21.36
C ILE A 629 -3.96 -19.81 -21.47
N VAL A 630 -2.88 -19.68 -20.71
CA VAL A 630 -1.71 -20.58 -20.78
C VAL A 630 -1.97 -21.94 -20.11
N ASN A 631 -2.84 -22.01 -19.10
CA ASN A 631 -3.01 -23.22 -18.29
C ASN A 631 -4.34 -23.96 -18.53
N CYS A 632 -5.37 -23.33 -19.11
CA CYS A 632 -6.73 -23.89 -19.15
C CYS A 632 -7.15 -24.52 -20.49
N GLN A 633 -6.23 -24.67 -21.45
CA GLN A 633 -6.43 -25.49 -22.66
C GLN A 633 -7.73 -25.19 -23.46
N ILE A 634 -8.12 -23.92 -23.55
CA ILE A 634 -9.39 -23.47 -24.16
C ILE A 634 -9.57 -23.97 -25.61
N GLU A 635 -8.49 -24.10 -26.39
CA GLU A 635 -8.54 -24.65 -27.75
C GLU A 635 -8.95 -26.13 -27.79
N PHE A 636 -8.57 -26.92 -26.77
CA PHE A 636 -8.92 -28.34 -26.68
C PHE A 636 -10.42 -28.55 -26.37
N LEU A 637 -11.00 -27.70 -25.52
CA LEU A 637 -12.43 -27.71 -25.19
C LEU A 637 -13.30 -27.21 -26.35
N LEU A 638 -12.81 -26.26 -27.15
CA LEU A 638 -13.51 -25.82 -28.35
C LEU A 638 -13.51 -26.92 -29.41
N ASN A 639 -12.37 -27.59 -29.61
CA ASN A 639 -12.24 -28.66 -30.58
C ASN A 639 -13.16 -29.86 -30.27
N SER A 640 -13.43 -30.14 -28.99
CA SER A 640 -14.34 -31.23 -28.57
C SER A 640 -15.82 -30.97 -28.87
N ILE A 641 -16.19 -29.72 -29.14
CA ILE A 641 -17.54 -29.31 -29.59
C ILE A 641 -17.55 -28.85 -31.07
N GLY A 642 -16.50 -29.17 -31.83
CA GLY A 642 -16.39 -28.84 -33.25
C GLY A 642 -16.17 -27.35 -33.54
N ARG A 643 -15.68 -26.60 -32.55
CA ARG A 643 -15.31 -25.17 -32.66
C ARG A 643 -13.79 -25.03 -32.49
N SER A 644 -13.22 -23.89 -32.84
CA SER A 644 -11.83 -23.51 -32.59
C SER A 644 -11.81 -22.04 -32.15
N LEU A 645 -10.76 -21.59 -31.46
CA LEU A 645 -10.55 -20.16 -31.21
C LEU A 645 -10.50 -19.34 -32.52
N ARG A 646 -10.20 -19.99 -33.67
CA ARG A 646 -10.34 -19.38 -35.01
C ARG A 646 -11.77 -18.92 -35.34
N ASN A 647 -12.78 -19.45 -34.65
CA ASN A 647 -14.17 -19.04 -34.81
C ASN A 647 -14.53 -17.75 -34.05
N TYR A 648 -13.59 -17.18 -33.28
CA TYR A 648 -13.77 -15.97 -32.48
C TYR A 648 -12.72 -14.91 -32.85
N PRO A 649 -12.96 -14.07 -33.87
CA PRO A 649 -11.94 -13.20 -34.50
C PRO A 649 -11.40 -12.08 -33.60
N THR A 650 -12.02 -11.81 -32.45
CA THR A 650 -11.53 -10.87 -31.43
C THR A 650 -10.48 -11.48 -30.49
N ILE A 651 -10.23 -12.79 -30.58
CA ILE A 651 -9.27 -13.52 -29.73
C ILE A 651 -8.11 -14.01 -30.61
N CYS A 652 -6.88 -13.64 -30.25
CA CYS A 652 -5.69 -14.10 -30.97
C CYS A 652 -5.42 -15.59 -30.71
N MET A 653 -5.22 -16.36 -31.78
CA MET A 653 -4.78 -17.76 -31.73
C MET A 653 -3.34 -17.86 -31.19
N PRO A 654 -3.09 -18.69 -30.16
CA PRO A 654 -1.73 -19.11 -29.83
C PRO A 654 -1.15 -19.97 -30.98
N ALA A 655 0.16 -19.91 -31.19
CA ALA A 655 0.81 -20.73 -32.21
C ALA A 655 0.73 -22.25 -31.87
N GLU A 656 0.60 -23.12 -32.88
CA GLU A 656 0.39 -24.59 -32.74
C GLU A 656 1.39 -25.28 -31.78
N LYS A 657 2.62 -24.78 -31.74
CA LYS A 657 3.67 -25.25 -30.81
C LYS A 657 3.31 -25.16 -29.32
N TYR A 658 2.41 -24.26 -28.93
CA TYR A 658 1.97 -24.12 -27.54
C TYR A 658 0.83 -25.08 -27.15
N LEU A 659 0.32 -25.88 -28.10
CA LEU A 659 -0.80 -26.81 -27.92
C LEU A 659 -0.34 -28.28 -27.76
N ASP A 660 0.91 -28.60 -28.07
CA ASP A 660 1.47 -29.95 -27.91
C ASP A 660 1.86 -30.22 -26.44
N ARG A 661 1.37 -31.32 -25.87
CA ARG A 661 1.62 -31.72 -24.48
C ARG A 661 2.98 -32.40 -24.28
N SER A 662 3.70 -32.74 -25.35
CA SER A 662 4.95 -33.50 -25.28
C SER A 662 6.22 -32.63 -25.13
N GLU A 663 6.11 -31.30 -25.31
CA GLU A 663 7.26 -30.39 -25.30
C GLU A 663 7.35 -29.53 -24.03
N ASN A 664 8.57 -29.37 -23.53
CA ASN A 664 8.89 -28.50 -22.40
C ASN A 664 8.60 -27.03 -22.76
N LYS A 665 7.56 -26.47 -22.13
CA LYS A 665 7.06 -25.11 -22.42
C LYS A 665 8.09 -24.01 -22.13
N LEU A 666 9.03 -24.23 -21.21
CA LEU A 666 10.10 -23.27 -20.91
C LEU A 666 11.16 -23.25 -22.01
N VAL A 667 11.48 -24.42 -22.57
CA VAL A 667 12.36 -24.54 -23.75
C VAL A 667 11.69 -23.90 -24.97
N LEU A 668 10.38 -24.09 -25.11
CA LEU A 668 9.60 -23.45 -26.15
C LEU A 668 9.59 -21.92 -26.02
N GLU A 669 9.41 -21.38 -24.80
CA GLU A 669 9.49 -19.94 -24.52
C GLU A 669 10.84 -19.36 -24.98
N GLU A 670 11.94 -20.03 -24.67
CA GLU A 670 13.30 -19.58 -25.02
C GLU A 670 13.76 -19.94 -26.45
N THR A 671 12.93 -20.60 -27.26
CA THR A 671 13.24 -20.91 -28.68
C THR A 671 12.23 -20.29 -29.66
N SER A 672 11.16 -19.68 -29.13
CA SER A 672 10.02 -19.20 -29.90
C SER A 672 10.15 -17.79 -30.50
N TYR A 673 11.37 -17.30 -30.70
CA TYR A 673 11.64 -15.94 -31.19
C TYR A 673 11.51 -15.81 -32.73
N PRO A 674 11.10 -14.64 -33.24
CA PRO A 674 11.09 -14.36 -34.67
C PRO A 674 12.52 -14.26 -35.21
N VAL A 675 13.02 -15.35 -35.77
CA VAL A 675 14.43 -15.49 -36.22
C VAL A 675 14.84 -14.37 -37.17
N ASP A 676 14.03 -14.06 -38.18
CA ASP A 676 14.36 -13.02 -39.17
C ASP A 676 14.46 -11.63 -38.55
N GLU A 677 13.65 -11.34 -37.53
CA GLU A 677 13.75 -10.08 -36.79
C GLU A 677 15.02 -10.05 -35.93
N MET A 678 15.37 -11.16 -35.28
CA MET A 678 16.61 -11.27 -34.51
C MET A 678 17.84 -11.12 -35.41
N ILE A 679 17.82 -11.64 -36.64
CA ILE A 679 18.89 -11.43 -37.64
C ILE A 679 19.04 -9.94 -37.95
N ARG A 680 17.94 -9.27 -38.34
CA ARG A 680 17.97 -7.83 -38.67
C ARG A 680 18.44 -6.96 -37.50
N GLN A 681 17.91 -7.20 -36.31
CA GLN A 681 18.31 -6.48 -35.10
C GLN A 681 19.78 -6.73 -34.75
N ASN A 682 20.26 -7.96 -34.91
CA ASN A 682 21.67 -8.27 -34.66
C ASN A 682 22.59 -7.53 -35.64
N GLU A 683 22.27 -7.50 -36.93
CA GLU A 683 23.05 -6.76 -37.92
C GLU A 683 23.12 -5.26 -37.60
N GLU A 684 22.02 -4.68 -37.12
CA GLU A 684 21.98 -3.28 -36.69
C GLU A 684 22.82 -3.05 -35.42
N TYR A 685 22.65 -3.88 -34.40
CA TYR A 685 23.35 -3.71 -33.13
C TYR A 685 24.86 -3.94 -33.25
N VAL A 686 25.29 -4.92 -34.05
CA VAL A 686 26.72 -5.20 -34.27
C VAL A 686 27.43 -4.02 -34.95
N ARG A 687 26.74 -3.27 -35.82
CA ARG A 687 27.29 -2.05 -36.44
C ARG A 687 27.51 -0.91 -35.44
N GLN A 688 26.76 -0.90 -34.34
CA GLN A 688 26.82 0.13 -33.31
C GLN A 688 27.78 -0.21 -32.16
N LEU A 689 28.37 -1.42 -32.14
CA LEU A 689 29.36 -1.78 -31.13
C LEU A 689 30.64 -0.97 -31.31
N ASN A 690 31.18 -0.46 -30.20
CA ASN A 690 32.54 0.07 -30.20
C ASN A 690 33.59 -1.06 -30.26
N SER A 691 34.86 -0.70 -30.45
CA SER A 691 35.96 -1.66 -30.64
C SER A 691 36.12 -2.64 -29.47
N GLU A 692 35.95 -2.17 -28.23
CA GLU A 692 36.08 -3.00 -27.02
C GLU A 692 34.88 -3.93 -26.84
N GLN A 693 33.66 -3.43 -27.03
CA GLN A 693 32.44 -4.24 -27.01
C GLN A 693 32.46 -5.30 -28.12
N LYS A 694 32.99 -4.96 -29.29
CA LYS A 694 33.14 -5.90 -30.42
C LYS A 694 34.10 -7.03 -30.11
N LYS A 695 35.25 -6.74 -29.48
CA LYS A 695 36.17 -7.79 -28.99
C LYS A 695 35.49 -8.75 -28.02
N VAL A 696 34.71 -8.23 -27.07
CA VAL A 696 33.97 -9.06 -26.11
C VAL A 696 32.90 -9.89 -26.82
N TYR A 697 32.15 -9.26 -27.73
CA TYR A 697 31.14 -9.93 -28.55
C TYR A 697 31.75 -11.09 -29.35
N ASP A 698 32.83 -10.84 -30.10
CA ASP A 698 33.49 -11.84 -30.94
C ASP A 698 34.01 -13.01 -30.08
N ASN A 699 34.65 -12.73 -28.95
CA ASN A 699 35.16 -13.77 -28.03
C ASN A 699 34.04 -14.64 -27.45
N VAL A 700 32.93 -14.04 -26.99
CA VAL A 700 31.81 -14.80 -26.41
C VAL A 700 31.12 -15.63 -27.49
N ILE A 701 30.87 -15.06 -28.67
CA ILE A 701 30.23 -15.78 -29.77
C ILE A 701 31.10 -16.93 -30.27
N ASP A 702 32.41 -16.71 -30.43
CA ASP A 702 33.34 -17.77 -30.82
C ASP A 702 33.40 -18.90 -29.79
N SER A 703 33.40 -18.58 -28.50
CA SER A 703 33.36 -19.58 -27.42
C SER A 703 32.10 -20.44 -27.49
N VAL A 704 30.94 -19.82 -27.70
CA VAL A 704 29.63 -20.52 -27.81
C VAL A 704 29.52 -21.30 -29.13
N LYS A 705 30.23 -20.91 -30.19
CA LYS A 705 30.26 -21.65 -31.46
C LYS A 705 31.18 -22.86 -31.42
N LYS A 706 32.32 -22.75 -30.74
CA LYS A 706 33.31 -23.84 -30.60
C LYS A 706 32.97 -24.82 -29.47
N ASP A 707 31.90 -24.56 -28.72
CA ASP A 707 31.52 -25.28 -27.50
C ASP A 707 32.68 -25.41 -26.51
N ALA A 708 33.56 -24.39 -26.47
CA ALA A 708 34.79 -24.42 -25.69
C ALA A 708 34.54 -24.34 -24.18
N GLY A 709 33.32 -23.93 -23.78
CA GLY A 709 33.00 -23.54 -22.41
C GLY A 709 33.82 -22.33 -21.95
N GLY A 710 33.45 -21.74 -20.82
CA GLY A 710 34.22 -20.65 -20.23
C GLY A 710 33.40 -19.72 -19.34
N PHE A 711 34.09 -18.99 -18.48
CA PHE A 711 33.51 -17.96 -17.63
C PHE A 711 34.08 -16.60 -18.04
N PHE A 712 33.22 -15.69 -18.51
CA PHE A 712 33.61 -14.36 -18.96
C PHE A 712 33.14 -13.32 -17.95
N PHE A 713 34.09 -12.62 -17.33
CA PHE A 713 33.78 -11.47 -16.49
C PHE A 713 33.99 -10.18 -17.29
N VAL A 714 32.91 -9.53 -17.69
CA VAL A 714 32.96 -8.29 -18.48
C VAL A 714 32.83 -7.09 -17.55
N TYR A 715 33.96 -6.44 -17.29
CA TYR A 715 34.02 -5.26 -16.45
C TYR A 715 33.88 -3.96 -17.25
N GLY A 716 33.09 -3.02 -16.74
CA GLY A 716 32.95 -1.69 -17.32
C GLY A 716 32.17 -0.77 -16.40
N SER A 717 32.50 0.52 -16.39
CA SER A 717 31.80 1.50 -15.56
C SER A 717 30.34 1.71 -16.01
N GLY A 718 29.54 2.36 -15.15
CA GLY A 718 28.15 2.70 -15.47
C GLY A 718 28.08 3.57 -16.73
N GLY A 719 27.20 3.21 -17.67
CA GLY A 719 27.04 3.93 -18.93
C GLY A 719 27.90 3.44 -20.10
N CYS A 720 28.81 2.47 -19.91
CA CYS A 720 29.62 1.90 -21.00
C CYS A 720 28.87 0.96 -21.97
N GLY A 721 27.54 0.90 -21.90
CA GLY A 721 26.73 0.09 -22.79
C GLY A 721 26.81 -1.43 -22.57
N LYS A 722 27.12 -1.92 -21.37
CA LYS A 722 27.13 -3.37 -21.06
C LYS A 722 25.81 -4.05 -21.39
N THR A 723 24.69 -3.45 -20.98
CA THR A 723 23.36 -3.94 -21.31
C THR A 723 23.08 -3.94 -22.82
N PHE A 724 23.66 -2.99 -23.57
CA PHE A 724 23.58 -2.98 -25.04
C PHE A 724 24.38 -4.13 -25.65
N LEU A 725 25.58 -4.41 -25.12
CA LEU A 725 26.38 -5.58 -25.49
C LEU A 725 25.62 -6.89 -25.18
N TRP A 726 25.00 -7.03 -24.01
CA TRP A 726 24.15 -8.18 -23.67
C TRP A 726 23.01 -8.39 -24.66
N LYS A 727 22.27 -7.32 -25.01
CA LYS A 727 21.23 -7.36 -26.04
C LYS A 727 21.78 -7.83 -27.39
N THR A 728 22.97 -7.37 -27.75
CA THR A 728 23.61 -7.72 -29.03
C THR A 728 24.00 -9.20 -29.08
N ILE A 729 24.51 -9.76 -27.97
CA ILE A 729 24.85 -11.19 -27.85
C ILE A 729 23.57 -12.04 -27.82
N ILE A 730 22.55 -11.64 -27.06
CA ILE A 730 21.27 -12.35 -26.96
C ILE A 730 20.60 -12.45 -28.33
N THR A 731 20.52 -11.35 -29.07
CA THR A 731 19.91 -11.34 -30.41
C THR A 731 20.69 -12.22 -31.39
N LYS A 732 22.02 -12.24 -31.32
CA LYS A 732 22.85 -13.14 -32.15
C LYS A 732 22.56 -14.61 -31.90
N LEU A 733 22.54 -15.03 -30.64
CA LEU A 733 22.37 -16.45 -30.32
C LEU A 733 20.92 -16.91 -30.53
N ARG A 734 19.94 -16.04 -30.26
CA ARG A 734 18.53 -16.33 -30.54
C ARG A 734 18.22 -16.39 -32.04
N SER A 735 18.94 -15.65 -32.90
CA SER A 735 18.80 -15.81 -34.36
C SER A 735 19.30 -17.18 -34.84
N GLU A 736 20.19 -17.83 -34.08
CA GLU A 736 20.65 -19.20 -34.32
C GLU A 736 19.81 -20.24 -33.55
N ARG A 737 18.65 -19.85 -32.99
CA ARG A 737 17.77 -20.66 -32.13
C ARG A 737 18.45 -21.25 -30.89
N LYS A 738 19.57 -20.68 -30.45
CA LYS A 738 20.23 -21.08 -29.20
C LYS A 738 19.50 -20.47 -28.00
N ILE A 739 19.45 -21.24 -26.90
CA ILE A 739 18.83 -20.81 -25.65
C ILE A 739 19.84 -19.96 -24.87
N VAL A 740 19.45 -18.73 -24.56
CA VAL A 740 20.23 -17.82 -23.71
C VAL A 740 19.38 -17.49 -22.50
N LEU A 741 19.94 -17.65 -21.30
CA LEU A 741 19.28 -17.28 -20.05
C LEU A 741 19.85 -15.95 -19.53
N PRO A 742 19.22 -14.81 -19.88
CA PRO A 742 19.54 -13.54 -19.25
C PRO A 742 18.98 -13.51 -17.82
N VAL A 743 19.86 -13.36 -16.86
CA VAL A 743 19.54 -13.15 -15.45
C VAL A 743 20.17 -11.87 -14.93
N ALA A 744 19.58 -11.33 -13.87
CA ALA A 744 20.21 -10.26 -13.11
C ALA A 744 19.96 -10.44 -11.61
N SER A 745 20.79 -9.81 -10.78
CA SER A 745 20.63 -9.88 -9.32
C SER A 745 19.35 -9.17 -8.84
N SER A 746 18.84 -8.16 -9.58
CA SER A 746 17.59 -7.44 -9.26
C SER A 746 16.51 -7.55 -10.34
N GLY A 747 15.24 -7.43 -9.93
CA GLY A 747 14.11 -7.48 -10.85
C GLY A 747 14.07 -6.34 -11.87
N ILE A 748 14.62 -5.18 -11.53
CA ILE A 748 14.68 -4.00 -12.43
C ILE A 748 15.79 -4.20 -13.48
N ALA A 749 16.95 -4.73 -13.10
CA ALA A 749 18.00 -5.04 -14.07
C ALA A 749 17.55 -6.16 -15.03
N ALA A 750 16.82 -7.16 -14.52
CA ALA A 750 16.29 -8.24 -15.34
C ALA A 750 15.34 -7.75 -16.44
N THR A 751 14.51 -6.73 -16.20
CA THR A 751 13.58 -6.22 -17.23
C THR A 751 14.27 -5.47 -18.37
N LEU A 752 15.54 -5.06 -18.20
CA LEU A 752 16.32 -4.42 -19.25
C LEU A 752 16.87 -5.43 -20.26
N LEU A 753 16.90 -6.71 -19.91
CA LEU A 753 17.34 -7.80 -20.77
C LEU A 753 16.13 -8.45 -21.47
N PRO A 754 16.18 -8.72 -22.78
CA PRO A 754 15.09 -9.39 -23.49
C PRO A 754 14.82 -10.79 -22.91
N GLY A 755 13.67 -11.02 -22.30
CA GLY A 755 13.33 -12.28 -21.62
C GLY A 755 14.03 -12.48 -20.26
N GLY A 756 14.58 -11.41 -19.67
CA GLY A 756 15.32 -11.47 -18.43
C GLY A 756 14.47 -11.81 -17.19
N ARG A 757 15.06 -12.59 -16.27
CA ARG A 757 14.49 -12.90 -14.95
C ARG A 757 15.51 -12.64 -13.85
N THR A 758 15.08 -12.60 -12.58
CA THR A 758 16.05 -12.57 -11.48
C THR A 758 16.77 -13.92 -11.38
N ALA A 759 18.05 -13.92 -11.00
CA ALA A 759 18.80 -15.16 -10.78
C ALA A 759 18.09 -16.06 -9.75
N HIS A 760 17.56 -15.47 -8.67
CA HIS A 760 16.72 -16.14 -7.66
C HIS A 760 15.51 -16.85 -8.26
N SER A 761 14.78 -16.21 -9.18
CA SER A 761 13.61 -16.81 -9.82
C SER A 761 13.98 -17.91 -10.81
N ARG A 762 15.04 -17.68 -11.61
CA ARG A 762 15.48 -18.59 -12.68
C ARG A 762 16.17 -19.84 -12.15
N PHE A 763 16.98 -19.72 -11.10
CA PHE A 763 17.75 -20.83 -10.55
C PHE A 763 17.24 -21.35 -9.21
N LYS A 764 16.12 -20.80 -8.70
CA LYS A 764 15.54 -21.17 -7.39
C LYS A 764 16.56 -21.03 -6.26
N ILE A 765 17.38 -19.98 -6.31
CA ILE A 765 18.38 -19.65 -5.28
C ILE A 765 17.63 -19.27 -4.00
N PRO A 766 17.89 -19.94 -2.86
CA PRO A 766 17.29 -19.57 -1.58
C PRO A 766 17.63 -18.12 -1.19
N LEU A 767 16.65 -17.39 -0.67
CA LEU A 767 16.85 -16.00 -0.21
C LEU A 767 17.60 -15.92 1.13
N LYS A 768 17.65 -17.02 1.88
CA LYS A 768 18.47 -17.18 3.08
C LYS A 768 19.47 -18.28 2.77
N LEU A 769 20.75 -17.93 2.83
CA LEU A 769 21.85 -18.86 2.59
C LEU A 769 22.44 -19.24 3.95
N ASP A 770 22.64 -20.54 4.13
CA ASP A 770 23.45 -21.18 5.16
C ASP A 770 24.45 -22.13 4.48
N GLU A 771 25.30 -22.79 5.27
CA GLU A 771 26.33 -23.71 4.76
C GLU A 771 25.76 -24.94 4.03
N GLU A 772 24.46 -25.22 4.18
CA GLU A 772 23.77 -26.36 3.55
C GLU A 772 22.83 -25.95 2.40
N SER A 773 22.78 -24.65 2.08
CA SER A 773 21.82 -24.12 1.12
C SER A 773 22.10 -24.57 -0.32
N SER A 774 21.10 -25.20 -0.93
CA SER A 774 21.16 -25.65 -2.33
C SER A 774 19.99 -25.10 -3.14
N CYS A 775 20.21 -24.93 -4.46
CA CYS A 775 19.15 -24.54 -5.39
C CYS A 775 18.12 -25.66 -5.50
N SER A 776 16.85 -25.38 -5.19
CA SER A 776 15.78 -26.37 -5.18
C SER A 776 15.27 -26.69 -6.60
N ILE A 777 16.12 -27.32 -7.43
CA ILE A 777 15.80 -27.75 -8.80
C ILE A 777 15.83 -29.28 -8.87
N PRO A 778 14.66 -29.96 -8.87
CA PRO A 778 14.61 -31.41 -9.03
C PRO A 778 14.95 -31.83 -10.47
N HIS A 779 15.60 -32.99 -10.63
CA HIS A 779 16.16 -33.47 -11.91
C HIS A 779 15.10 -33.72 -13.01
N ASN A 780 13.83 -33.94 -12.64
CA ASN A 780 12.73 -34.29 -13.55
C ASN A 780 11.79 -33.12 -13.87
N PHE A 781 12.21 -31.88 -13.63
CA PHE A 781 11.41 -30.68 -13.89
C PHE A 781 11.85 -29.96 -15.16
N ASP A 782 10.90 -29.30 -15.82
CA ASP A 782 11.11 -28.52 -17.06
C ASP A 782 12.29 -27.53 -16.98
N ILE A 783 12.51 -26.95 -15.79
CA ILE A 783 13.59 -25.98 -15.57
C ILE A 783 14.98 -26.62 -15.60
N ALA A 784 15.11 -27.89 -15.17
CA ALA A 784 16.36 -28.63 -15.21
C ALA A 784 16.75 -28.95 -16.66
N GLU A 785 15.78 -29.35 -17.49
CA GLU A 785 15.98 -29.58 -18.92
C GLU A 785 16.31 -28.27 -19.65
N LEU A 786 15.65 -27.16 -19.30
CA LEU A 786 15.98 -25.85 -19.87
C LEU A 786 17.44 -25.47 -19.60
N ILE A 787 17.90 -25.61 -18.35
CA ILE A 787 19.28 -25.29 -17.98
C ILE A 787 20.26 -26.20 -18.75
N LYS A 788 19.95 -27.49 -18.90
CA LYS A 788 20.77 -28.43 -19.69
C LYS A 788 20.87 -28.05 -21.17
N LYS A 789 19.81 -27.47 -21.75
CA LYS A 789 19.80 -27.01 -23.16
C LYS A 789 20.29 -25.57 -23.36
N THR A 790 20.67 -24.87 -22.28
CA THR A 790 21.11 -23.47 -22.36
C THR A 790 22.52 -23.38 -22.92
N SER A 791 22.70 -22.55 -23.95
CA SER A 791 24.01 -22.31 -24.59
C SER A 791 24.80 -21.16 -23.96
N LEU A 792 24.12 -20.20 -23.31
CA LEU A 792 24.77 -19.10 -22.62
C LEU A 792 23.90 -18.60 -21.46
N ILE A 793 24.52 -18.38 -20.30
CA ILE A 793 23.91 -17.65 -19.18
C ILE A 793 24.58 -16.27 -19.13
N ILE A 794 23.77 -15.21 -19.17
CA ILE A 794 24.27 -13.84 -18.98
C ILE A 794 23.78 -13.38 -17.61
N TRP A 795 24.70 -13.04 -16.73
CA TRP A 795 24.38 -12.49 -15.41
C TRP A 795 24.75 -11.02 -15.36
N ASP A 796 23.75 -10.14 -15.47
CA ASP A 796 23.94 -8.70 -15.35
C ASP A 796 23.88 -8.26 -13.87
N GLU A 797 24.71 -7.29 -13.51
CA GLU A 797 24.91 -6.86 -12.12
C GLU A 797 25.32 -7.99 -11.14
N ALA A 798 26.12 -8.96 -11.60
CA ALA A 798 26.62 -10.09 -10.80
C ALA A 798 27.39 -9.72 -9.51
N PRO A 799 28.07 -8.56 -9.38
CA PRO A 799 28.70 -8.15 -8.12
C PRO A 799 27.71 -7.73 -7.01
N MET A 800 26.42 -7.53 -7.33
CA MET A 800 25.35 -7.36 -6.35
C MET A 800 24.79 -8.71 -5.92
#